data_AF-A0A1I3Q0P3-F1
#
_entry.id   AF-A0A1I3Q0P3-F1
#
_cell.length_a   1.000
_cell.length_b   1.000
_cell.length_c   1.000
_cell.angle_alpha   90.00
_cell.angle_beta   90.00
_cell.angle_gamma   90.00
#
_symmetry.space_group_name_H-M   'P 1'
#
loop_
_entity.id
_entity.type
_entity.pdbx_description
1 polymer ?
#
loop_
_entity_poly.entity_id
_entity_poly.type
_entity_poly.pdbx_seq_one_letter_code
_entity_poly.pdbx_strand_id
1 'polypeptide(L)'
;MNWMNWLPWRYLVKRAAKRHGFLDPIALLGKLHSFAQPSEVGEPIELLRAGVVFHARGLINSRVIQHNLDWVWPYWVERQFDPGDPAFIPRAFSITHINLSNRNWTAIGQPDLDELPIVDPRGLLTPWYDGWSLDGWVLADDGRCLLPSRCRSSRQKYELDDEGVCVVTESATDGLSLTSRARVVVENGKPFCQMVLQARSEVAGSLVLSLRPANPEGISFINRVTLSTGRDHWVVDGRPAVTFSRPAEHHHVSDYHEGDVRIHLQDKDDQAEGRCDVGMVTAAALFPLRANEVSELTVTVPLSHEGAEKLPSDGWQKALQGHARLECPDDHWQFLYDSAIRSLVLHSPEDVYPGPYTYKRFWFRDAAFIIHALLCAGMTDRAERALAQFPDRQLKNGYFRSQEGEWDANGEVLWILKRYHELTGTPLPDSWHEPVAKGARWILKKRLSDHLEQPHAGLLPAGFSAEHLGPNDYYYWDDFWGIAGLRAAADLFESLDKKASDEFTVGARAFSRAVALPPVHNSHHQSAGQAHQYRAEYPFEPHRTLLEGIQPARVGEQPGHHQVPAGIDNQCGGCITEFGQQAGVGANHLAEQGQEEHGDFRVQEGDQEAIPRCTFTGGRFSQFIVAAGFCQQPLYAQPGQISGTTPLQNGKGGG
;
A
#
# COMPACT_ATOMS: atom_id res chain seq x y z
N MET A 1 -13.23 15.66 35.00
CA MET A 1 -13.19 14.81 36.22
C MET A 1 -14.16 13.66 35.99
N ASN A 2 -13.64 12.42 35.90
CA ASN A 2 -14.28 11.31 35.19
C ASN A 2 -15.16 10.45 36.14
N TRP A 3 -16.48 10.53 36.01
CA TRP A 3 -17.47 9.81 36.85
C TRP A 3 -17.40 8.28 36.72
N MET A 4 -16.78 7.75 35.65
CA MET A 4 -16.73 6.30 35.34
C MET A 4 -15.84 5.44 36.27
N ASN A 5 -15.13 6.02 37.23
CA ASN A 5 -14.25 5.27 38.14
C ASN A 5 -14.95 4.68 39.39
N TRP A 6 -16.26 4.93 39.58
CA TRP A 6 -16.99 4.53 40.79
C TRP A 6 -17.96 3.35 40.64
N LEU A 7 -18.15 2.81 39.43
CA LEU A 7 -18.96 1.62 39.21
C LEU A 7 -18.10 0.34 39.24
N PRO A 8 -18.53 -0.76 39.90
CA PRO A 8 -17.78 -2.02 39.99
C PRO A 8 -17.86 -2.83 38.68
N TRP A 9 -17.82 -2.17 37.52
CA TRP A 9 -17.94 -2.80 36.21
C TRP A 9 -16.83 -3.83 35.99
N ARG A 10 -15.61 -3.56 36.49
CA ARG A 10 -14.48 -4.50 36.46
C ARG A 10 -14.81 -5.82 37.17
N TYR A 11 -15.51 -5.75 38.30
CA TYR A 11 -15.93 -6.92 39.06
C TYR A 11 -17.06 -7.68 38.32
N LEU A 12 -18.00 -6.97 37.71
CA LEU A 12 -19.08 -7.56 36.92
C LEU A 12 -18.56 -8.29 35.67
N VAL A 13 -17.64 -7.67 34.92
CA VAL A 13 -17.00 -8.28 33.73
C VAL A 13 -16.20 -9.52 34.12
N LYS A 14 -15.39 -9.44 35.18
CA LYS A 14 -14.63 -10.57 35.72
C LYS A 14 -15.51 -11.72 36.16
N ARG A 15 -16.63 -11.43 36.83
CA ARG A 15 -17.58 -12.44 37.32
C ARG A 15 -18.38 -13.07 36.18
N ALA A 16 -18.75 -12.30 35.16
CA ALA A 16 -19.42 -12.79 33.96
C ALA A 16 -18.49 -13.72 33.15
N ALA A 17 -17.25 -13.28 32.87
CA ALA A 17 -16.28 -14.08 32.11
C ALA A 17 -15.99 -15.43 32.79
N LYS A 18 -15.69 -15.41 34.09
CA LYS A 18 -15.45 -16.65 34.87
C LYS A 18 -16.68 -17.57 34.93
N ARG A 19 -17.90 -17.01 34.96
CA ARG A 19 -19.14 -17.80 34.98
C ARG A 19 -19.37 -18.54 33.66
N HIS A 20 -18.86 -18.03 32.55
CA HIS A 20 -18.93 -18.66 31.23
C HIS A 20 -17.67 -19.45 30.86
N GLY A 21 -16.77 -19.72 31.82
CA GLY A 21 -15.56 -20.53 31.60
C GLY A 21 -14.39 -19.79 30.94
N PHE A 22 -14.48 -18.48 30.76
CA PHE A 22 -13.41 -17.66 30.20
C PHE A 22 -12.41 -17.21 31.29
N LEU A 23 -11.15 -17.04 30.89
CA LEU A 23 -10.12 -16.39 31.72
C LEU A 23 -10.57 -14.97 32.11
N ASP A 24 -10.13 -14.51 33.28
CA ASP A 24 -10.41 -13.14 33.73
C ASP A 24 -9.82 -12.14 32.73
N PRO A 25 -10.65 -11.43 31.94
CA PRO A 25 -10.16 -10.65 30.81
C PRO A 25 -9.30 -9.47 31.26
N ILE A 26 -9.49 -8.95 32.48
CA ILE A 26 -8.69 -7.87 33.04
C ILE A 26 -7.31 -8.38 33.46
N ALA A 27 -7.27 -9.56 34.10
CA ALA A 27 -6.01 -10.21 34.44
C ALA A 27 -5.27 -10.70 33.19
N LEU A 28 -6.00 -11.14 32.16
CA LEU A 28 -5.45 -11.54 30.87
C LEU A 28 -4.88 -10.33 30.12
N LEU A 29 -5.61 -9.22 30.02
CA LEU A 29 -5.11 -7.95 29.45
C LEU A 29 -3.87 -7.43 30.20
N GLY A 30 -3.89 -7.48 31.55
CA GLY A 30 -2.72 -7.13 32.35
C GLY A 30 -1.51 -8.03 32.09
N LYS A 31 -1.72 -9.34 31.89
CA LYS A 31 -0.66 -10.28 31.51
C LYS A 31 -0.21 -10.11 30.05
N LEU A 32 -1.13 -9.83 29.13
CA LEU A 32 -0.82 -9.55 27.73
C LEU A 32 0.05 -8.29 27.60
N HIS A 33 -0.28 -7.22 28.33
CA HIS A 33 0.58 -6.04 28.42
C HIS A 33 1.96 -6.36 29.03
N SER A 34 2.06 -7.33 29.95
CA SER A 34 3.37 -7.72 30.52
C SER A 34 4.24 -8.53 29.55
N PHE A 35 3.69 -9.11 28.48
CA PHE A 35 4.48 -9.74 27.42
C PHE A 35 5.16 -8.72 26.48
N ALA A 36 4.75 -7.45 26.53
CA ALA A 36 5.32 -6.37 25.72
C ALA A 36 6.49 -5.62 26.40
N GLN A 37 7.08 -6.17 27.48
CA GLN A 37 8.30 -5.61 28.07
C GLN A 37 9.49 -5.87 27.14
N PRO A 38 10.35 -4.87 26.90
CA PRO A 38 10.75 -3.80 27.84
C PRO A 38 10.13 -2.40 27.62
N SER A 39 9.01 -2.28 26.91
CA SER A 39 8.46 -0.96 26.55
C SER A 39 7.71 -0.23 27.66
N GLU A 40 7.85 1.11 27.70
CA GLU A 40 7.05 2.02 28.53
C GLU A 40 5.62 2.23 27.99
N VAL A 41 5.41 1.88 26.71
CA VAL A 41 4.14 2.00 25.99
C VAL A 41 3.69 0.59 25.56
N GLY A 42 2.38 0.32 25.61
CA GLY A 42 1.82 -0.89 25.01
C GLY A 42 1.80 -0.83 23.48
N GLU A 43 1.01 -1.69 22.85
CA GLU A 43 0.69 -1.54 21.42
C GLU A 43 -0.03 -0.19 21.17
N PRO A 44 0.29 0.56 20.10
CA PRO A 44 -0.34 1.84 19.81
C PRO A 44 -1.86 1.73 19.76
N ILE A 45 -2.58 2.63 20.45
CA ILE A 45 -4.05 2.61 20.50
C ILE A 45 -4.65 2.80 19.10
N GLU A 46 -3.98 3.57 18.25
CA GLU A 46 -4.33 3.78 16.85
C GLU A 46 -4.33 2.46 16.07
N LEU A 47 -3.32 1.62 16.28
CA LEU A 47 -3.21 0.29 15.66
C LEU A 47 -4.21 -0.69 16.26
N LEU A 48 -4.46 -0.65 17.57
CA LEU A 48 -5.49 -1.47 18.21
C LEU A 48 -6.89 -1.14 17.66
N ARG A 49 -7.22 0.15 17.54
CA ARG A 49 -8.52 0.57 16.95
C ARG A 49 -8.63 0.12 15.50
N ALA A 50 -7.57 0.30 14.73
CA ALA A 50 -7.50 -0.18 13.36
C ALA A 50 -7.70 -1.70 13.27
N GLY A 51 -6.96 -2.45 14.08
CA GLY A 51 -7.01 -3.90 14.15
C GLY A 51 -8.38 -4.41 14.59
N VAL A 52 -9.04 -3.74 15.54
CA VAL A 52 -10.41 -4.09 15.95
C VAL A 52 -11.41 -3.91 14.81
N VAL A 53 -11.36 -2.79 14.08
CA VAL A 53 -12.24 -2.56 12.92
C VAL A 53 -11.96 -3.60 11.83
N PHE A 54 -10.68 -3.89 11.58
CA PHE A 54 -10.24 -4.86 10.59
C PHE A 54 -10.68 -6.29 10.92
N HIS A 55 -10.52 -6.72 12.18
CA HIS A 55 -10.99 -8.03 12.63
C HIS A 55 -12.51 -8.11 12.76
N ALA A 56 -13.21 -7.02 13.08
CA ALA A 56 -14.67 -6.97 13.04
C ALA A 56 -15.19 -7.19 11.62
N ARG A 57 -14.56 -6.56 10.61
CA ARG A 57 -14.81 -6.89 9.20
C ARG A 57 -14.45 -8.33 8.89
N GLY A 58 -13.31 -8.81 9.40
CA GLY A 58 -12.90 -10.19 9.23
C GLY A 58 -13.89 -11.21 9.77
N LEU A 59 -14.59 -10.90 10.87
CA LEU A 59 -15.69 -11.70 11.39
C LEU A 59 -16.87 -11.72 10.41
N ILE A 60 -17.27 -10.56 9.88
CA ILE A 60 -18.35 -10.47 8.88
C ILE A 60 -17.97 -11.27 7.63
N ASN A 61 -16.77 -11.06 7.10
CA ASN A 61 -16.23 -11.78 5.95
C ASN A 61 -16.27 -13.30 6.18
N SER A 62 -15.91 -13.79 7.37
CA SER A 62 -15.96 -15.22 7.70
C SER A 62 -17.37 -15.80 7.64
N ARG A 63 -18.38 -15.01 8.04
CA ARG A 63 -19.78 -15.43 8.06
C ARG A 63 -20.48 -15.31 6.72
N VAL A 64 -20.06 -14.38 5.88
CA VAL A 64 -20.70 -14.12 4.59
C VAL A 64 -20.01 -14.91 3.49
N ILE A 65 -18.70 -14.73 3.31
CA ILE A 65 -18.00 -15.24 2.13
C ILE A 65 -17.92 -16.77 2.14
N GLN A 66 -17.52 -17.37 3.27
CA GLN A 66 -17.30 -18.82 3.35
C GLN A 66 -18.56 -19.64 3.06
N HIS A 67 -19.73 -19.10 3.38
CA HIS A 67 -21.01 -19.77 3.17
C HIS A 67 -21.62 -19.54 1.79
N ASN A 68 -21.03 -18.64 0.99
CA ASN A 68 -21.59 -18.16 -0.28
C ASN A 68 -20.50 -18.12 -1.38
N LEU A 69 -19.65 -19.15 -1.46
CA LEU A 69 -18.52 -19.19 -2.41
C LEU A 69 -18.95 -19.27 -3.89
N ASP A 70 -20.22 -19.57 -4.14
CA ASP A 70 -20.84 -19.58 -5.46
C ASP A 70 -21.13 -18.16 -6.01
N TRP A 71 -21.18 -17.14 -5.14
CA TRP A 71 -21.36 -15.73 -5.52
C TRP A 71 -20.15 -15.19 -6.28
N VAL A 72 -20.35 -14.14 -7.09
CA VAL A 72 -19.24 -13.47 -7.80
C VAL A 72 -18.48 -12.57 -6.83
N TRP A 73 -17.28 -12.96 -6.41
CA TRP A 73 -16.54 -12.17 -5.43
C TRP A 73 -15.45 -11.29 -6.04
N PRO A 74 -14.99 -10.24 -5.32
CA PRO A 74 -13.77 -9.50 -5.68
C PRO A 74 -12.58 -10.44 -5.88
N TYR A 75 -11.58 -10.00 -6.66
CA TYR A 75 -10.47 -10.87 -7.07
C TYR A 75 -9.75 -11.53 -5.88
N TRP A 76 -9.50 -10.78 -4.81
CA TRP A 76 -8.81 -11.31 -3.63
C TRP A 76 -9.54 -12.48 -2.98
N VAL A 77 -10.88 -12.49 -2.99
CA VAL A 77 -11.69 -13.58 -2.43
C VAL A 77 -11.58 -14.81 -3.33
N GLU A 78 -11.76 -14.63 -4.63
CA GLU A 78 -11.64 -15.71 -5.63
C GLU A 78 -10.27 -16.39 -5.57
N ARG A 79 -9.22 -15.66 -5.15
CA ARG A 79 -7.88 -16.20 -4.93
C ARG A 79 -7.71 -16.84 -3.54
N GLN A 80 -7.97 -16.11 -2.46
CA GLN A 80 -7.68 -16.60 -1.10
C GLN A 80 -8.58 -17.77 -0.66
N PHE A 81 -9.74 -17.93 -1.30
CA PHE A 81 -10.68 -18.99 -0.95
C PHE A 81 -10.54 -20.27 -1.79
N ASP A 82 -9.79 -20.24 -2.88
CA ASP A 82 -9.51 -21.37 -3.78
C ASP A 82 -8.29 -22.19 -3.29
N PRO A 83 -8.46 -23.45 -2.83
CA PRO A 83 -7.35 -24.29 -2.38
C PRO A 83 -6.26 -24.58 -3.42
N GLY A 84 -6.57 -24.39 -4.72
CA GLY A 84 -5.62 -24.55 -5.81
C GLY A 84 -4.78 -23.31 -6.10
N ASP A 85 -5.10 -22.16 -5.50
CA ASP A 85 -4.42 -20.90 -5.78
C ASP A 85 -3.24 -20.67 -4.81
N PRO A 86 -2.09 -20.13 -5.28
CA PRO A 86 -0.96 -19.81 -4.41
C PRO A 86 -1.29 -18.80 -3.29
N ALA A 87 -2.32 -17.98 -3.47
CA ALA A 87 -2.79 -17.03 -2.47
C ALA A 87 -3.75 -17.65 -1.44
N PHE A 88 -4.04 -18.95 -1.51
CA PHE A 88 -4.94 -19.63 -0.59
C PHE A 88 -4.52 -19.47 0.88
N ILE A 89 -5.50 -19.20 1.73
CA ILE A 89 -5.29 -19.09 3.17
C ILE A 89 -6.10 -20.16 3.91
N PRO A 90 -5.45 -21.13 4.59
CA PRO A 90 -6.14 -22.15 5.37
C PRO A 90 -6.99 -21.57 6.51
N ARG A 91 -8.21 -22.11 6.68
CA ARG A 91 -9.26 -21.48 7.52
C ARG A 91 -9.62 -22.26 8.79
N ALA A 92 -9.13 -23.48 8.97
CA ALA A 92 -9.61 -24.42 10.00
C ALA A 92 -9.57 -23.88 11.44
N PHE A 93 -8.70 -22.91 11.71
CA PHE A 93 -8.52 -22.32 13.05
C PHE A 93 -8.59 -20.78 13.06
N SER A 94 -8.91 -20.14 11.92
CA SER A 94 -9.03 -18.68 11.89
C SER A 94 -10.45 -18.25 12.21
N ILE A 95 -10.58 -17.34 13.17
CA ILE A 95 -11.89 -16.78 13.56
C ILE A 95 -12.28 -15.62 12.61
N THR A 96 -11.30 -14.99 11.94
CA THR A 96 -11.52 -13.80 11.11
C THR A 96 -10.88 -13.96 9.73
N HIS A 97 -11.57 -13.57 8.67
CA HIS A 97 -11.05 -13.59 7.30
C HIS A 97 -10.81 -12.20 6.77
N ILE A 98 -9.54 -11.83 6.70
CA ILE A 98 -9.07 -10.52 6.24
C ILE A 98 -8.37 -10.68 4.91
N ASN A 99 -8.34 -9.61 4.11
CA ASN A 99 -7.58 -9.65 2.88
C ASN A 99 -6.07 -9.48 3.17
N LEU A 100 -5.28 -10.48 2.80
CA LEU A 100 -3.82 -10.55 3.03
C LEU A 100 -3.01 -10.60 1.73
N SER A 101 -3.67 -10.77 0.57
CA SER A 101 -3.04 -10.93 -0.74
C SER A 101 -3.79 -10.13 -1.80
N ASN A 102 -3.22 -9.98 -3.01
CA ASN A 102 -3.91 -9.26 -4.09
C ASN A 102 -4.36 -7.84 -3.70
N ARG A 103 -3.57 -7.17 -2.85
CA ARG A 103 -3.82 -5.83 -2.31
C ARG A 103 -3.23 -4.71 -3.18
N ASN A 104 -2.90 -5.02 -4.43
CA ASN A 104 -2.37 -4.08 -5.41
C ASN A 104 -3.52 -3.28 -6.03
N TRP A 105 -4.08 -2.34 -5.27
CA TRP A 105 -5.19 -1.50 -5.73
C TRP A 105 -4.65 -0.18 -6.24
N THR A 106 -5.11 0.22 -7.41
CA THR A 106 -4.67 1.47 -8.04
C THR A 106 -5.67 2.57 -7.76
N ALA A 107 -5.18 3.68 -7.22
CA ALA A 107 -5.98 4.88 -7.00
C ALA A 107 -6.27 5.61 -8.31
N ILE A 108 -7.45 6.20 -8.43
CA ILE A 108 -7.79 7.19 -9.46
C ILE A 108 -8.36 8.42 -8.77
N GLY A 109 -8.16 9.61 -9.34
CA GLY A 109 -8.57 10.83 -8.65
C GLY A 109 -8.31 12.11 -9.44
N GLN A 110 -8.58 13.21 -8.75
CA GLN A 110 -8.22 14.56 -9.18
C GLN A 110 -7.32 15.19 -8.10
N PRO A 111 -6.40 16.10 -8.46
CA PRO A 111 -5.58 16.78 -7.48
C PRO A 111 -6.43 17.51 -6.46
N ASP A 112 -6.00 17.45 -5.19
CA ASP A 112 -6.64 18.15 -4.08
C ASP A 112 -8.10 17.71 -3.78
N LEU A 113 -8.53 16.57 -4.33
CA LEU A 113 -9.75 15.86 -3.93
C LEU A 113 -9.41 14.81 -2.86
N ASP A 114 -10.13 14.81 -1.73
CA ASP A 114 -9.90 13.81 -0.67
C ASP A 114 -10.46 12.44 -1.06
N GLU A 115 -11.61 12.37 -1.71
CA GLU A 115 -12.16 11.13 -2.23
C GLU A 115 -11.22 10.47 -3.24
N LEU A 116 -10.81 9.24 -2.94
CA LEU A 116 -9.81 8.51 -3.71
C LEU A 116 -10.34 7.11 -4.09
N PRO A 117 -11.16 7.01 -5.15
CA PRO A 117 -11.61 5.74 -5.67
C PRO A 117 -10.46 4.79 -5.98
N ILE A 118 -10.73 3.48 -5.85
CA ILE A 118 -9.74 2.43 -6.12
C ILE A 118 -10.26 1.41 -7.12
N VAL A 119 -9.34 0.86 -7.90
CA VAL A 119 -9.59 -0.24 -8.83
C VAL A 119 -8.75 -1.44 -8.41
N ASP A 120 -9.39 -2.61 -8.28
CA ASP A 120 -8.68 -3.85 -7.98
C ASP A 120 -7.93 -4.40 -9.22
N PRO A 121 -7.07 -5.42 -9.09
CA PRO A 121 -6.30 -5.96 -10.23
C PRO A 121 -7.13 -6.51 -11.40
N ARG A 122 -8.45 -6.71 -11.21
CA ARG A 122 -9.38 -7.23 -12.21
C ARG A 122 -10.44 -6.23 -12.64
N GLY A 123 -10.31 -4.96 -12.23
CA GLY A 123 -11.16 -3.87 -12.71
C GLY A 123 -12.39 -3.63 -11.84
N LEU A 124 -12.52 -4.27 -10.67
CA LEU A 124 -13.57 -3.94 -9.71
C LEU A 124 -13.35 -2.51 -9.22
N LEU A 125 -14.33 -1.64 -9.45
CA LEU A 125 -14.26 -0.23 -9.07
C LEU A 125 -14.95 0.00 -7.73
N THR A 126 -14.25 0.55 -6.76
CA THR A 126 -14.81 1.02 -5.48
C THR A 126 -14.77 2.55 -5.44
N PRO A 127 -15.91 3.25 -5.69
CA PRO A 127 -15.93 4.70 -5.81
C PRO A 127 -15.67 5.44 -4.50
N TRP A 128 -16.18 4.92 -3.39
CA TRP A 128 -16.15 5.58 -2.09
C TRP A 128 -15.27 4.81 -1.10
N TYR A 129 -14.60 5.54 -0.21
CA TYR A 129 -13.87 4.92 0.89
C TYR A 129 -14.82 4.05 1.73
N ASP A 130 -14.42 2.80 1.95
CA ASP A 130 -15.23 1.80 2.64
C ASP A 130 -16.63 1.50 2.06
N GLY A 131 -16.85 1.84 0.79
CA GLY A 131 -18.12 1.66 0.10
C GLY A 131 -18.27 0.32 -0.61
N TRP A 132 -19.40 0.17 -1.29
CA TRP A 132 -19.68 -0.91 -2.24
C TRP A 132 -18.91 -0.72 -3.55
N SER A 133 -18.94 -1.73 -4.42
CA SER A 133 -18.20 -1.71 -5.68
C SER A 133 -19.10 -1.94 -6.90
N LEU A 134 -18.59 -1.54 -8.07
CA LEU A 134 -19.16 -1.82 -9.38
C LEU A 134 -18.28 -2.82 -10.13
N ASP A 135 -18.94 -3.76 -10.78
CA ASP A 135 -18.29 -4.78 -11.59
C ASP A 135 -18.94 -4.84 -12.98
N GLY A 136 -18.14 -5.14 -14.01
CA GLY A 136 -18.60 -5.28 -15.39
C GLY A 136 -18.44 -6.72 -15.85
N TRP A 137 -19.48 -7.31 -16.44
CA TRP A 137 -19.45 -8.67 -16.97
C TRP A 137 -19.90 -8.72 -18.43
N VAL A 138 -19.60 -9.83 -19.10
CA VAL A 138 -20.21 -10.18 -20.39
C VAL A 138 -20.94 -11.50 -20.23
N LEU A 139 -22.24 -11.53 -20.53
CA LEU A 139 -23.07 -12.72 -20.53
C LEU A 139 -23.53 -12.99 -21.96
N ALA A 140 -23.11 -14.10 -22.54
CA ALA A 140 -23.58 -14.53 -23.85
C ALA A 140 -24.89 -15.32 -23.74
N ASP A 141 -25.72 -15.27 -24.78
CA ASP A 141 -27.00 -15.99 -24.83
C ASP A 141 -26.84 -17.52 -24.81
N ASP A 142 -25.65 -18.02 -25.19
CA ASP A 142 -25.31 -19.45 -25.11
C ASP A 142 -24.81 -19.89 -23.72
N GLY A 143 -24.85 -18.99 -22.73
CA GLY A 143 -24.50 -19.26 -21.34
C GLY A 143 -23.03 -19.03 -20.99
N ARG A 144 -22.16 -18.73 -21.96
CA ARG A 144 -20.79 -18.30 -21.65
C ARG A 144 -20.83 -16.98 -20.86
N CYS A 145 -19.95 -16.85 -19.87
CA CYS A 145 -19.90 -15.66 -19.03
C CYS A 145 -18.46 -15.28 -18.70
N LEU A 146 -18.11 -14.03 -19.00
CA LEU A 146 -16.84 -13.42 -18.60
C LEU A 146 -17.04 -12.68 -17.27
N LEU A 147 -16.46 -13.23 -16.21
CA LEU A 147 -16.35 -12.59 -14.91
C LEU A 147 -14.88 -12.20 -14.67
N PRO A 148 -14.53 -10.90 -14.59
CA PRO A 148 -13.12 -10.49 -14.50
C PRO A 148 -12.36 -11.11 -13.32
N SER A 149 -12.99 -11.24 -12.16
CA SER A 149 -12.37 -11.81 -10.94
C SER A 149 -12.02 -13.31 -11.06
N ARG A 150 -12.67 -14.03 -11.98
CA ARG A 150 -12.41 -15.45 -12.27
C ARG A 150 -11.64 -15.66 -13.58
N CYS A 151 -11.42 -14.60 -14.35
CA CYS A 151 -10.75 -14.67 -15.64
C CYS A 151 -9.26 -14.95 -15.47
N ARG A 152 -8.74 -15.92 -16.23
CA ARG A 152 -7.29 -16.22 -16.27
C ARG A 152 -6.51 -15.19 -17.07
N SER A 153 -7.08 -14.72 -18.19
CA SER A 153 -6.46 -13.75 -19.08
C SER A 153 -6.99 -12.35 -18.79
N SER A 154 -6.27 -11.61 -17.96
CA SER A 154 -6.55 -10.21 -17.76
C SER A 154 -5.26 -9.41 -17.53
N ARG A 155 -5.26 -8.20 -18.10
CA ARG A 155 -4.14 -7.26 -18.08
C ARG A 155 -4.67 -5.91 -17.60
N GLN A 156 -3.94 -5.30 -16.67
CA GLN A 156 -4.22 -3.95 -16.22
C GLN A 156 -3.04 -3.04 -16.58
N LYS A 157 -3.34 -1.81 -16.97
CA LYS A 157 -2.36 -0.75 -17.21
C LYS A 157 -2.88 0.57 -16.66
N TYR A 158 -1.94 1.46 -16.36
CA TYR A 158 -2.21 2.82 -15.95
C TYR A 158 -1.93 3.73 -17.14
N GLU A 159 -2.97 4.37 -17.67
CA GLU A 159 -2.86 5.35 -18.74
C GLU A 159 -2.76 6.75 -18.13
N LEU A 160 -1.77 7.50 -18.60
CA LEU A 160 -1.46 8.83 -18.12
C LEU A 160 -1.69 9.81 -19.27
N ASP A 161 -2.47 10.85 -19.02
CA ASP A 161 -2.68 11.95 -19.97
C ASP A 161 -2.67 13.30 -19.23
N ASP A 162 -2.98 14.37 -19.95
CA ASP A 162 -3.07 15.73 -19.40
C ASP A 162 -4.35 15.94 -18.56
N GLU A 163 -5.37 15.08 -18.75
CA GLU A 163 -6.64 15.09 -18.01
C GLU A 163 -6.54 14.31 -16.68
N GLY A 164 -5.48 13.52 -16.51
CA GLY A 164 -5.11 12.88 -15.26
C GLY A 164 -4.64 11.45 -15.41
N VAL A 165 -5.37 10.57 -14.72
CA VAL A 165 -5.03 9.16 -14.55
C VAL A 165 -6.22 8.28 -14.89
N CYS A 166 -5.97 7.20 -15.61
CA CYS A 166 -6.97 6.22 -16.00
C CYS A 166 -6.43 4.82 -15.77
N VAL A 167 -7.19 3.97 -15.08
CA VAL A 167 -6.88 2.56 -14.98
C VAL A 167 -7.64 1.82 -16.06
N VAL A 168 -6.93 1.09 -16.91
CA VAL A 168 -7.52 0.27 -17.97
C VAL A 168 -7.29 -1.19 -17.65
N THR A 169 -8.39 -1.94 -17.53
CA THR A 169 -8.36 -3.39 -17.30
C THR A 169 -9.02 -4.11 -18.46
N GLU A 170 -8.28 -5.02 -19.08
CA GLU A 170 -8.71 -5.83 -20.22
C GLU A 170 -8.84 -7.28 -19.76
N SER A 171 -9.98 -7.91 -20.03
CA SER A 171 -10.26 -9.31 -19.70
C SER A 171 -10.84 -10.02 -20.92
N ALA A 172 -10.43 -11.26 -21.17
CA ALA A 172 -10.99 -12.05 -22.27
C ALA A 172 -11.03 -13.55 -21.94
N THR A 173 -12.10 -14.22 -22.39
CA THR A 173 -12.26 -15.68 -22.32
C THR A 173 -13.21 -16.12 -23.42
N ASP A 174 -12.90 -17.23 -24.10
CA ASP A 174 -13.85 -17.96 -24.96
C ASP A 174 -14.69 -17.09 -25.90
N GLY A 175 -14.07 -16.16 -26.65
CA GLY A 175 -14.76 -15.28 -27.60
C GLY A 175 -15.49 -14.08 -26.97
N LEU A 176 -15.37 -13.89 -25.66
CA LEU A 176 -15.86 -12.74 -24.90
C LEU A 176 -14.70 -11.83 -24.51
N SER A 177 -14.89 -10.52 -24.62
CA SER A 177 -13.91 -9.53 -24.17
C SER A 177 -14.57 -8.35 -23.48
N LEU A 178 -13.93 -7.85 -22.43
CA LEU A 178 -14.33 -6.66 -21.70
C LEU A 178 -13.10 -5.78 -21.44
N THR A 179 -13.23 -4.50 -21.76
CA THR A 179 -12.29 -3.46 -21.35
C THR A 179 -13.03 -2.50 -20.42
N SER A 180 -12.52 -2.34 -19.19
CA SER A 180 -12.96 -1.33 -18.25
C SER A 180 -11.95 -0.19 -18.21
N ARG A 181 -12.39 1.05 -18.37
CA ARG A 181 -11.60 2.27 -18.16
C ARG A 181 -12.19 3.06 -17.02
N ALA A 182 -11.43 3.23 -15.94
CA ALA A 182 -11.88 3.95 -14.75
C ALA A 182 -11.02 5.19 -14.52
N ARG A 183 -11.66 6.35 -14.36
CA ARG A 183 -11.01 7.64 -14.08
C ARG A 183 -11.93 8.55 -13.25
N VAL A 184 -11.40 9.65 -12.72
CA VAL A 184 -12.23 10.70 -12.13
C VAL A 184 -12.27 11.89 -13.10
N VAL A 185 -13.47 12.32 -13.48
CA VAL A 185 -13.72 13.46 -14.35
C VAL A 185 -14.33 14.62 -13.57
N VAL A 186 -14.10 15.85 -14.00
CA VAL A 186 -14.70 17.04 -13.40
C VAL A 186 -15.66 17.69 -14.39
N GLU A 187 -16.94 17.73 -14.05
CA GLU A 187 -17.98 18.36 -14.88
C GLU A 187 -18.64 19.50 -14.12
N ASN A 188 -18.64 20.71 -14.69
CA ASN A 188 -19.18 21.92 -14.04
C ASN A 188 -18.62 22.17 -12.62
N GLY A 189 -17.37 21.76 -12.39
CA GLY A 189 -16.68 21.84 -11.10
C GLY A 189 -17.03 20.74 -10.11
N LYS A 190 -17.78 19.71 -10.51
CA LYS A 190 -18.13 18.56 -9.65
C LYS A 190 -17.37 17.31 -10.08
N PRO A 191 -16.72 16.59 -9.16
CA PRO A 191 -16.04 15.34 -9.48
C PRO A 191 -17.02 14.17 -9.62
N PHE A 192 -16.78 13.34 -10.64
CA PHE A 192 -17.46 12.07 -10.87
C PHE A 192 -16.44 10.97 -11.09
N CYS A 193 -16.60 9.85 -10.38
CA CYS A 193 -15.93 8.61 -10.73
C CYS A 193 -16.63 8.04 -11.97
N GLN A 194 -15.90 7.92 -13.06
CA GLN A 194 -16.38 7.45 -14.35
C GLN A 194 -15.77 6.09 -14.66
N MET A 195 -16.62 5.15 -15.06
CA MET A 195 -16.23 3.84 -15.58
C MET A 195 -16.82 3.66 -16.98
N VAL A 196 -15.97 3.47 -17.99
CA VAL A 196 -16.38 3.14 -19.36
C VAL A 196 -16.13 1.66 -19.58
N LEU A 197 -17.19 0.91 -19.84
CA LEU A 197 -17.15 -0.51 -20.15
C LEU A 197 -17.33 -0.70 -21.66
N GLN A 198 -16.34 -1.31 -22.31
CA GLN A 198 -16.41 -1.73 -23.70
C GLN A 198 -16.44 -3.26 -23.75
N ALA A 199 -17.53 -3.82 -24.28
CA ALA A 199 -17.73 -5.26 -24.34
C ALA A 199 -17.93 -5.72 -25.78
N ARG A 200 -17.44 -6.93 -26.06
CA ARG A 200 -17.69 -7.66 -27.31
C ARG A 200 -17.89 -9.13 -27.00
N SER A 201 -18.80 -9.75 -27.75
CA SER A 201 -19.10 -11.17 -27.72
C SER A 201 -19.21 -11.68 -29.16
N GLU A 202 -18.75 -12.91 -29.44
CA GLU A 202 -18.94 -13.55 -30.75
C GLU A 202 -20.40 -13.86 -31.08
N VAL A 203 -21.25 -13.96 -30.05
CA VAL A 203 -22.70 -14.19 -30.14
C VAL A 203 -23.47 -13.05 -29.49
N ALA A 204 -24.79 -13.01 -29.68
CA ALA A 204 -25.66 -12.08 -28.95
C ALA A 204 -25.59 -12.34 -27.43
N GLY A 205 -25.91 -11.33 -26.64
CA GLY A 205 -25.78 -11.38 -25.19
C GLY A 205 -26.04 -10.04 -24.53
N SER A 206 -25.48 -9.86 -23.34
CA SER A 206 -25.57 -8.64 -22.56
C SER A 206 -24.23 -8.25 -21.95
N LEU A 207 -23.93 -6.96 -21.99
CA LEU A 207 -23.01 -6.31 -21.07
C LEU A 207 -23.77 -6.12 -19.76
N VAL A 208 -23.22 -6.63 -18.67
CA VAL A 208 -23.83 -6.53 -17.35
C VAL A 208 -23.01 -5.54 -16.53
N LEU A 209 -23.67 -4.53 -15.98
CA LEU A 209 -23.15 -3.75 -14.87
C LEU A 209 -23.73 -4.32 -13.59
N SER A 210 -22.89 -4.69 -12.62
CA SER A 210 -23.33 -5.23 -11.34
C SER A 210 -22.92 -4.35 -10.15
N LEU A 211 -23.85 -4.16 -9.22
CA LEU A 211 -23.60 -3.54 -7.92
C LEU A 211 -23.29 -4.63 -6.89
N ARG A 212 -22.13 -4.51 -6.23
CA ARG A 212 -21.58 -5.54 -5.34
C ARG A 212 -21.55 -5.02 -3.88
N PRO A 213 -22.14 -5.73 -2.90
CA PRO A 213 -22.06 -5.40 -1.47
C PRO A 213 -20.70 -5.81 -0.87
N ALA A 214 -19.62 -5.56 -1.60
CA ALA A 214 -18.27 -5.92 -1.24
C ALA A 214 -17.27 -4.95 -1.87
N ASN A 215 -16.08 -4.91 -1.29
CA ASN A 215 -14.95 -4.12 -1.74
C ASN A 215 -13.64 -4.91 -1.56
N PRO A 216 -12.48 -4.34 -1.93
CA PRO A 216 -11.20 -5.03 -1.85
C PRO A 216 -10.74 -5.43 -0.43
N GLU A 217 -11.42 -5.04 0.64
CA GLU A 217 -11.14 -5.51 2.02
C GLU A 217 -12.26 -6.38 2.62
N GLY A 218 -13.46 -6.41 2.04
CA GLY A 218 -14.55 -7.21 2.59
C GLY A 218 -15.95 -6.74 2.23
N ILE A 219 -16.90 -7.12 3.08
CA ILE A 219 -18.32 -6.78 2.91
C ILE A 219 -18.56 -5.29 3.12
N SER A 220 -19.36 -4.70 2.22
CA SER A 220 -19.93 -3.36 2.35
C SER A 220 -21.43 -3.46 2.16
N PHE A 221 -22.20 -3.24 3.23
CA PHE A 221 -23.62 -3.51 3.21
C PHE A 221 -24.39 -2.61 2.22
N ILE A 222 -25.37 -3.22 1.55
CA ILE A 222 -26.37 -2.57 0.71
C ILE A 222 -27.73 -3.12 1.11
N ASN A 223 -28.59 -2.28 1.66
CA ASN A 223 -29.90 -2.70 2.17
C ASN A 223 -30.99 -2.59 1.11
N ARG A 224 -30.86 -1.62 0.19
CA ARG A 224 -31.86 -1.34 -0.84
C ARG A 224 -31.22 -0.80 -2.11
N VAL A 225 -31.71 -1.29 -3.24
CA VAL A 225 -31.39 -0.77 -4.58
C VAL A 225 -32.70 -0.53 -5.31
N THR A 226 -32.80 0.60 -6.01
CA THR A 226 -33.95 0.91 -6.86
C THR A 226 -33.44 1.45 -8.19
N LEU A 227 -33.96 0.91 -9.28
CA LEU A 227 -33.77 1.42 -10.63
C LEU A 227 -34.74 2.58 -10.86
N SER A 228 -34.24 3.66 -11.45
CA SER A 228 -35.05 4.82 -11.81
C SER A 228 -36.17 4.46 -12.82
N THR A 229 -37.21 5.27 -12.88
CA THR A 229 -38.26 5.14 -13.90
C THR A 229 -37.70 5.26 -15.32
N GLY A 230 -36.66 6.07 -15.51
CA GLY A 230 -35.94 6.21 -16.78
C GLY A 230 -34.98 5.04 -17.08
N ARG A 231 -34.80 4.12 -16.13
CA ARG A 231 -33.90 2.96 -16.18
C ARG A 231 -32.42 3.32 -16.42
N ASP A 232 -32.05 4.55 -16.12
CA ASP A 232 -30.76 5.16 -16.42
C ASP A 232 -29.92 5.43 -15.17
N HIS A 233 -30.42 5.13 -13.97
CA HIS A 233 -29.64 5.23 -12.75
C HIS A 233 -30.16 4.34 -11.62
N TRP A 234 -29.26 4.01 -10.70
CA TRP A 234 -29.56 3.39 -9.41
C TRP A 234 -29.60 4.40 -8.27
N VAL A 235 -30.59 4.21 -7.42
CA VAL A 235 -30.66 4.76 -6.07
C VAL A 235 -30.26 3.65 -5.10
N VAL A 236 -29.16 3.85 -4.37
CA VAL A 236 -28.61 2.87 -3.42
C VAL A 236 -28.79 3.43 -2.01
N ASP A 237 -29.46 2.68 -1.14
CA ASP A 237 -29.81 3.07 0.23
C ASP A 237 -30.43 4.48 0.32
N GLY A 238 -31.29 4.81 -0.65
CA GLY A 238 -32.04 6.07 -0.71
C GLY A 238 -31.27 7.26 -1.28
N ARG A 239 -30.06 7.07 -1.79
CA ARG A 239 -29.25 8.12 -2.43
C ARG A 239 -29.02 7.81 -3.92
N PRO A 240 -29.27 8.75 -4.85
CA PRO A 240 -28.84 8.57 -6.24
C PRO A 240 -27.34 8.36 -6.28
N ALA A 241 -26.91 7.22 -6.81
CA ALA A 241 -25.54 6.76 -6.61
C ALA A 241 -24.82 6.38 -7.89
N VAL A 242 -25.52 5.84 -8.89
CA VAL A 242 -24.88 5.36 -10.13
C VAL A 242 -25.76 5.73 -11.31
N THR A 243 -25.22 6.44 -12.29
CA THR A 243 -25.90 6.80 -13.54
C THR A 243 -25.27 6.04 -14.72
N PHE A 244 -26.07 5.68 -15.71
CA PHE A 244 -25.67 4.99 -16.92
C PHE A 244 -25.92 5.87 -18.15
N SER A 245 -25.09 5.77 -19.17
CA SER A 245 -25.23 6.59 -20.40
C SER A 245 -26.44 6.23 -21.26
N ARG A 246 -27.05 5.07 -21.04
CA ARG A 246 -28.28 4.63 -21.69
C ARG A 246 -29.16 3.83 -20.73
N PRO A 247 -30.48 3.75 -20.96
CA PRO A 247 -31.37 2.92 -20.16
C PRO A 247 -30.98 1.44 -20.20
N ALA A 248 -31.09 0.76 -19.05
CA ALA A 248 -30.94 -0.69 -18.96
C ALA A 248 -32.15 -1.39 -19.61
N GLU A 249 -31.90 -2.44 -20.41
CA GLU A 249 -32.98 -3.21 -21.02
C GLU A 249 -33.63 -4.13 -20.00
N HIS A 250 -32.81 -4.86 -19.25
CA HIS A 250 -33.23 -5.68 -18.12
C HIS A 250 -32.50 -5.26 -16.84
N HIS A 251 -33.15 -5.49 -15.72
CA HIS A 251 -32.61 -5.25 -14.39
C HIS A 251 -33.09 -6.31 -13.43
N HIS A 252 -32.14 -6.88 -12.70
CA HIS A 252 -32.41 -7.91 -11.70
C HIS A 252 -31.77 -7.52 -10.38
N VAL A 253 -32.39 -7.97 -9.30
CA VAL A 253 -31.89 -7.81 -7.94
C VAL A 253 -31.97 -9.15 -7.22
N SER A 254 -31.10 -9.34 -6.24
CA SER A 254 -31.16 -10.50 -5.37
C SER A 254 -30.78 -10.11 -3.95
N ASP A 255 -31.41 -10.78 -2.99
CA ASP A 255 -31.11 -10.64 -1.57
C ASP A 255 -30.19 -11.77 -1.08
N TYR A 256 -29.82 -11.73 0.19
CA TYR A 256 -28.96 -12.76 0.79
C TYR A 256 -29.55 -14.18 0.73
N HIS A 257 -30.87 -14.32 0.84
CA HIS A 257 -31.53 -15.62 0.91
C HIS A 257 -31.64 -16.29 -0.45
N GLU A 258 -31.83 -15.50 -1.50
CA GLU A 258 -31.93 -15.99 -2.88
C GLU A 258 -30.55 -16.16 -3.55
N GLY A 259 -29.47 -15.74 -2.91
CA GLY A 259 -28.10 -15.87 -3.43
C GLY A 259 -27.70 -14.71 -4.35
N ASP A 260 -26.62 -14.90 -5.12
CA ASP A 260 -26.09 -13.85 -5.98
C ASP A 260 -27.01 -13.53 -7.17
N VAL A 261 -27.14 -12.24 -7.54
CA VAL A 261 -27.92 -11.82 -8.72
C VAL A 261 -27.52 -12.55 -10.01
N ARG A 262 -26.26 -12.99 -10.15
CA ARG A 262 -25.78 -13.73 -11.32
C ARG A 262 -26.62 -14.96 -11.65
N ILE A 263 -27.10 -15.71 -10.65
CA ILE A 263 -27.84 -16.95 -10.91
C ILE A 263 -29.24 -16.68 -11.45
N HIS A 264 -29.72 -15.45 -11.34
CA HIS A 264 -31.09 -15.06 -11.67
C HIS A 264 -31.23 -14.31 -13.00
N LEU A 265 -30.12 -14.01 -13.68
CA LEU A 265 -30.10 -13.13 -14.86
C LEU A 265 -30.89 -13.66 -16.07
N GLN A 266 -31.16 -14.97 -16.12
CA GLN A 266 -31.91 -15.60 -17.20
C GLN A 266 -33.30 -16.11 -16.75
N ASP A 267 -33.52 -16.24 -15.43
CA ASP A 267 -34.65 -16.99 -14.88
C ASP A 267 -35.68 -16.11 -14.18
N LYS A 268 -35.30 -14.91 -13.72
CA LYS A 268 -36.21 -13.99 -13.03
C LYS A 268 -36.82 -12.97 -13.99
N ASP A 269 -38.03 -12.55 -13.66
CA ASP A 269 -38.65 -11.39 -14.26
C ASP A 269 -37.84 -10.11 -13.97
N ASP A 270 -38.03 -9.09 -14.81
CA ASP A 270 -37.45 -7.76 -14.64
C ASP A 270 -37.97 -7.13 -13.33
N GLN A 271 -37.05 -6.65 -12.49
CA GLN A 271 -37.35 -6.09 -11.17
C GLN A 271 -36.89 -4.64 -11.11
N ALA A 272 -37.69 -3.74 -10.54
CA ALA A 272 -37.27 -2.34 -10.36
C ALA A 272 -36.58 -2.09 -9.01
N GLU A 273 -36.75 -2.97 -8.02
CA GLU A 273 -36.31 -2.74 -6.65
C GLU A 273 -35.97 -4.04 -5.93
N GLY A 274 -34.90 -4.01 -5.12
CA GLY A 274 -34.52 -5.08 -4.20
C GLY A 274 -34.27 -4.54 -2.79
N ARG A 275 -34.57 -5.37 -1.78
CA ARG A 275 -34.31 -5.09 -0.35
C ARG A 275 -33.74 -6.31 0.33
N CYS A 276 -32.85 -6.11 1.28
CA CYS A 276 -32.31 -7.17 2.11
C CYS A 276 -32.06 -6.66 3.53
N ASP A 277 -32.70 -7.25 4.53
CA ASP A 277 -32.52 -6.89 5.93
C ASP A 277 -31.11 -7.23 6.46
N VAL A 278 -30.42 -8.17 5.81
CA VAL A 278 -29.02 -8.53 6.10
C VAL A 278 -28.06 -7.49 5.50
N GLY A 279 -28.51 -6.68 4.55
CA GLY A 279 -27.67 -5.69 3.87
C GLY A 279 -26.80 -6.28 2.75
N MET A 280 -27.24 -7.34 2.09
CA MET A 280 -26.46 -8.02 1.03
C MET A 280 -27.17 -7.98 -0.33
N VAL A 281 -27.85 -6.88 -0.65
CA VAL A 281 -28.46 -6.73 -1.98
C VAL A 281 -27.36 -6.75 -3.05
N THR A 282 -27.55 -7.59 -4.05
CA THR A 282 -26.81 -7.54 -5.33
C THR A 282 -27.77 -7.08 -6.42
N ALA A 283 -27.27 -6.28 -7.37
CA ALA A 283 -28.07 -5.81 -8.50
C ALA A 283 -27.30 -5.96 -9.81
N ALA A 284 -28.02 -6.10 -10.91
CA ALA A 284 -27.48 -6.21 -12.25
C ALA A 284 -28.34 -5.45 -13.25
N ALA A 285 -27.74 -4.55 -14.02
CA ALA A 285 -28.35 -3.86 -15.14
C ALA A 285 -27.74 -4.41 -16.44
N LEU A 286 -28.60 -4.83 -17.37
CA LEU A 286 -28.22 -5.53 -18.59
C LEU A 286 -28.42 -4.64 -19.80
N PHE A 287 -27.43 -4.65 -20.67
CA PHE A 287 -27.39 -3.86 -21.88
C PHE A 287 -27.08 -4.77 -23.07
N PRO A 288 -27.93 -4.85 -24.10
CA PRO A 288 -27.76 -5.83 -25.17
C PRO A 288 -26.45 -5.67 -25.92
N LEU A 289 -25.91 -6.82 -26.31
CA LEU A 289 -24.79 -6.98 -27.23
C LEU A 289 -25.26 -7.67 -28.50
N ARG A 290 -24.80 -7.16 -29.63
CA ARG A 290 -24.93 -7.84 -30.92
C ARG A 290 -23.65 -8.63 -31.18
N ALA A 291 -23.82 -9.79 -31.81
CA ALA A 291 -22.70 -10.66 -32.19
C ALA A 291 -21.64 -9.88 -32.97
N ASN A 292 -20.40 -9.94 -32.49
CA ASN A 292 -19.20 -9.29 -33.04
C ASN A 292 -19.19 -7.76 -33.09
N GLU A 293 -20.20 -7.09 -32.53
CA GLU A 293 -20.20 -5.64 -32.38
C GLU A 293 -19.60 -5.26 -31.03
N VAL A 294 -18.83 -4.16 -31.00
CA VAL A 294 -18.37 -3.55 -29.75
C VAL A 294 -19.50 -2.68 -29.21
N SER A 295 -19.88 -2.90 -27.96
CA SER A 295 -20.82 -2.06 -27.24
C SER A 295 -20.13 -1.32 -26.13
N GLU A 296 -20.52 -0.06 -25.91
CA GLU A 296 -19.98 0.79 -24.87
C GLU A 296 -21.08 1.20 -23.88
N LEU A 297 -20.70 1.29 -22.61
CA LEU A 297 -21.51 1.84 -21.54
C LEU A 297 -20.63 2.77 -20.69
N THR A 298 -21.07 4.00 -20.49
CA THR A 298 -20.44 4.92 -19.55
C THR A 298 -21.27 4.97 -18.28
N VAL A 299 -20.60 4.76 -17.15
CA VAL A 299 -21.17 4.73 -15.81
C VAL A 299 -20.54 5.86 -15.00
N THR A 300 -21.34 6.63 -14.28
CA THR A 300 -20.86 7.75 -13.45
C THR A 300 -21.39 7.67 -12.03
N VAL A 301 -20.51 7.95 -11.07
CA VAL A 301 -20.81 8.01 -9.64
C VAL A 301 -20.35 9.38 -9.14
N PRO A 302 -21.24 10.23 -8.59
CA PRO A 302 -20.81 11.51 -8.00
C PRO A 302 -19.86 11.25 -6.82
N LEU A 303 -18.80 12.04 -6.69
CA LEU A 303 -17.81 11.95 -5.59
C LEU A 303 -17.90 13.10 -4.60
N SER A 304 -18.86 14.00 -4.75
CA SER A 304 -19.02 15.16 -3.87
C SER A 304 -20.39 15.16 -3.20
N HIS A 305 -20.44 15.55 -1.93
CA HIS A 305 -21.68 15.88 -1.25
C HIS A 305 -22.22 17.26 -1.67
N GLU A 306 -23.50 17.51 -1.40
CA GLU A 306 -24.10 18.82 -1.64
C GLU A 306 -23.36 19.90 -0.84
N GLY A 307 -22.92 20.96 -1.53
CA GLY A 307 -22.19 22.08 -0.92
C GLY A 307 -20.66 21.96 -0.93
N ALA A 308 -20.09 20.89 -1.51
CA ALA A 308 -18.64 20.78 -1.71
C ALA A 308 -18.11 21.92 -2.61
N GLU A 309 -16.86 22.33 -2.37
CA GLU A 309 -16.19 23.32 -3.20
C GLU A 309 -16.02 22.81 -4.64
N LYS A 310 -16.05 23.74 -5.59
CA LYS A 310 -15.89 23.40 -7.00
C LYS A 310 -14.42 23.11 -7.29
N LEU A 311 -14.17 21.95 -7.88
CA LEU A 311 -12.84 21.62 -8.39
C LEU A 311 -12.54 22.39 -9.68
N PRO A 312 -11.29 22.86 -9.85
CA PRO A 312 -10.85 23.44 -11.11
C PRO A 312 -10.80 22.37 -12.21
N SER A 313 -11.23 22.72 -13.43
CA SER A 313 -11.16 21.81 -14.57
C SER A 313 -9.74 21.55 -15.08
N ASP A 314 -8.79 22.43 -14.74
CA ASP A 314 -7.37 22.35 -15.10
C ASP A 314 -6.50 21.84 -13.92
N GLY A 315 -7.10 21.09 -12.99
CA GLY A 315 -6.45 20.62 -11.76
C GLY A 315 -5.12 19.89 -12.01
N TRP A 316 -5.10 18.91 -12.92
CA TRP A 316 -3.88 18.16 -13.27
C TRP A 316 -2.80 19.01 -13.91
N GLN A 317 -3.16 19.90 -14.85
CA GLN A 317 -2.20 20.80 -15.48
C GLN A 317 -1.54 21.72 -14.46
N LYS A 318 -2.31 22.26 -13.51
CA LYS A 318 -1.81 23.07 -12.40
C LYS A 318 -0.93 22.26 -11.45
N ALA A 319 -1.38 21.06 -11.05
CA ALA A 319 -0.63 20.22 -10.12
C ALA A 319 0.72 19.76 -10.67
N LEU A 320 0.81 19.58 -11.99
CA LEU A 320 2.04 19.22 -12.71
C LEU A 320 2.83 20.44 -13.20
N GLN A 321 2.39 21.66 -12.90
CA GLN A 321 3.12 22.85 -13.33
C GLN A 321 4.43 22.99 -12.53
N GLY A 322 5.56 23.14 -13.23
CA GLY A 322 6.85 23.42 -12.61
C GLY A 322 7.56 22.23 -11.96
N HIS A 323 6.98 21.02 -11.99
CA HIS A 323 7.65 19.84 -11.48
C HIS A 323 8.90 19.48 -12.32
N ALA A 324 9.90 18.89 -11.67
CA ALA A 324 11.06 18.32 -12.33
C ALA A 324 10.62 17.22 -13.30
N ARG A 325 11.20 17.18 -14.50
CA ARG A 325 10.87 16.18 -15.51
C ARG A 325 12.02 15.21 -15.71
N LEU A 326 11.70 13.93 -15.87
CA LEU A 326 12.62 12.95 -16.42
C LEU A 326 12.38 12.87 -17.93
N GLU A 327 13.45 12.93 -18.71
CA GLU A 327 13.43 12.63 -20.15
C GLU A 327 14.42 11.48 -20.38
N CYS A 328 13.90 10.31 -20.73
CA CYS A 328 14.70 9.11 -20.94
C CYS A 328 14.20 8.33 -22.17
N PRO A 329 15.08 7.74 -23.00
CA PRO A 329 14.66 6.94 -24.16
C PRO A 329 13.99 5.60 -23.78
N ASP A 330 14.06 5.19 -22.52
CA ASP A 330 13.40 3.98 -22.05
C ASP A 330 11.98 4.31 -21.57
N ASP A 331 10.99 3.87 -22.34
CA ASP A 331 9.57 4.10 -22.08
C ASP A 331 9.10 3.57 -20.72
N HIS A 332 9.75 2.52 -20.20
CA HIS A 332 9.40 1.96 -18.89
C HIS A 332 9.87 2.88 -17.77
N TRP A 333 11.11 3.37 -17.81
CA TRP A 333 11.61 4.34 -16.84
C TRP A 333 10.85 5.67 -16.91
N GLN A 334 10.50 6.12 -18.11
CA GLN A 334 9.65 7.30 -18.31
C GLN A 334 8.29 7.11 -17.61
N PHE A 335 7.62 5.99 -17.89
CA PHE A 335 6.34 5.65 -17.27
C PHE A 335 6.41 5.56 -15.74
N LEU A 336 7.45 4.91 -15.19
CA LEU A 336 7.62 4.78 -13.74
C LEU A 336 7.76 6.15 -13.06
N TYR A 337 8.51 7.06 -13.67
CA TYR A 337 8.63 8.43 -13.15
C TYR A 337 7.30 9.18 -13.24
N ASP A 338 6.67 9.20 -14.41
CA ASP A 338 5.43 9.96 -14.65
C ASP A 338 4.26 9.45 -13.82
N SER A 339 4.21 8.15 -13.56
CA SER A 339 3.23 7.52 -12.68
C SER A 339 3.52 7.84 -11.21
N ALA A 340 4.79 7.79 -10.77
CA ALA A 340 5.16 8.16 -9.40
C ALA A 340 4.83 9.62 -9.08
N ILE A 341 5.06 10.55 -10.00
CA ILE A 341 4.67 11.96 -9.85
C ILE A 341 3.15 12.11 -9.65
N ARG A 342 2.35 11.42 -10.45
CA ARG A 342 0.88 11.46 -10.32
C ARG A 342 0.39 10.79 -9.03
N SER A 343 1.03 9.70 -8.61
CA SER A 343 0.77 9.07 -7.32
C SER A 343 1.08 10.02 -6.16
N LEU A 344 2.20 10.75 -6.21
CA LEU A 344 2.51 11.77 -5.20
C LEU A 344 1.38 12.79 -5.12
N VAL A 345 0.93 13.34 -6.25
CA VAL A 345 -0.18 14.32 -6.29
C VAL A 345 -1.47 13.77 -5.67
N LEU A 346 -1.89 12.55 -6.05
CA LEU A 346 -3.11 11.92 -5.52
C LEU A 346 -3.03 11.62 -4.01
N HIS A 347 -1.83 11.28 -3.54
CA HIS A 347 -1.57 10.92 -2.15
C HIS A 347 -1.17 12.10 -1.28
N SER A 348 -1.23 13.32 -1.81
CA SER A 348 -0.94 14.52 -1.05
C SER A 348 -1.93 15.66 -1.31
N PRO A 349 -3.26 15.45 -1.18
CA PRO A 349 -4.25 16.50 -1.40
C PRO A 349 -4.04 17.68 -0.42
N GLU A 350 -4.56 17.58 0.80
CA GLU A 350 -4.26 18.52 1.89
C GLU A 350 -3.14 18.00 2.79
N ASP A 351 -3.25 16.73 3.18
CA ASP A 351 -2.24 15.99 3.95
C ASP A 351 -1.65 14.87 3.09
N VAL A 352 -0.64 14.17 3.59
CA VAL A 352 0.08 13.11 2.90
C VAL A 352 -0.32 11.72 3.41
N TYR A 353 -0.55 10.80 2.49
CA TYR A 353 -1.00 9.44 2.78
C TYR A 353 -0.15 8.40 2.03
N PRO A 354 0.31 7.33 2.68
CA PRO A 354 1.09 6.29 2.00
C PRO A 354 0.28 5.46 0.98
N GLY A 355 -1.04 5.52 0.99
CA GLY A 355 -1.87 4.87 -0.02
C GLY A 355 -3.36 5.24 0.05
N PRO A 356 -4.20 4.70 -0.86
CA PRO A 356 -5.55 5.22 -1.09
C PRO A 356 -6.67 4.65 -0.19
N TYR A 357 -6.42 3.53 0.49
CA TYR A 357 -7.45 2.81 1.23
C TYR A 357 -6.97 2.45 2.65
N THR A 358 -6.51 1.22 2.90
CA THR A 358 -6.07 0.79 4.24
C THR A 358 -4.91 1.65 4.78
N TYR A 359 -4.12 2.21 3.87
CA TYR A 359 -3.01 3.12 4.13
C TYR A 359 -3.37 4.61 3.97
N LYS A 360 -4.65 4.97 3.83
CA LYS A 360 -5.09 6.37 3.81
C LYS A 360 -5.13 6.94 5.23
N ARG A 361 -3.96 7.00 5.87
CA ARG A 361 -3.76 7.47 7.26
C ARG A 361 -2.42 8.15 7.39
N PHE A 362 -2.36 9.16 8.25
CA PHE A 362 -1.14 9.92 8.49
C PHE A 362 -0.14 9.16 9.38
N TRP A 363 1.11 9.13 8.95
CA TRP A 363 2.29 8.65 9.67
C TRP A 363 3.44 9.63 9.42
N PHE A 364 4.19 10.03 10.45
CA PHE A 364 5.28 11.00 10.28
C PHE A 364 6.41 10.48 9.38
N ARG A 365 6.74 9.19 9.51
CA ARG A 365 7.73 8.52 8.66
C ARG A 365 7.36 8.59 7.18
N ASP A 366 6.18 8.10 6.83
CA ASP A 366 5.68 8.10 5.46
C ASP A 366 5.57 9.54 4.94
N ALA A 367 5.09 10.47 5.78
CA ALA A 367 4.99 11.88 5.45
C ALA A 367 6.36 12.49 5.11
N ALA A 368 7.39 12.21 5.91
CA ALA A 368 8.74 12.73 5.67
C ALA A 368 9.29 12.27 4.31
N PHE A 369 9.10 11.00 3.94
CA PHE A 369 9.54 10.48 2.63
C PHE A 369 8.74 11.04 1.46
N ILE A 370 7.41 11.10 1.58
CA ILE A 370 6.53 11.65 0.53
C ILE A 370 6.82 13.13 0.31
N ILE A 371 6.91 13.92 1.38
CA ILE A 371 7.25 15.35 1.32
C ILE A 371 8.65 15.53 0.73
N HIS A 372 9.62 14.69 1.09
CA HIS A 372 10.95 14.76 0.49
C HIS A 372 10.90 14.52 -1.02
N ALA A 373 10.13 13.55 -1.49
CA ALA A 373 9.94 13.29 -2.91
C ALA A 373 9.26 14.48 -3.63
N LEU A 374 8.24 15.09 -3.01
CA LEU A 374 7.61 16.31 -3.51
C LEU A 374 8.62 17.45 -3.66
N LEU A 375 9.47 17.68 -2.66
CA LEU A 375 10.52 18.71 -2.70
C LEU A 375 11.54 18.44 -3.80
N CYS A 376 12.03 17.20 -3.93
CA CYS A 376 12.96 16.80 -4.98
C CYS A 376 12.34 16.92 -6.38
N ALA A 377 11.03 16.72 -6.50
CA ALA A 377 10.28 16.93 -7.74
C ALA A 377 9.92 18.40 -8.00
N GLY A 378 10.35 19.35 -7.16
CA GLY A 378 10.03 20.77 -7.31
C GLY A 378 8.58 21.16 -6.96
N MET A 379 7.80 20.25 -6.35
CA MET A 379 6.43 20.49 -5.92
C MET A 379 6.39 21.15 -4.53
N THR A 380 7.10 22.28 -4.40
CA THR A 380 7.39 22.94 -3.12
C THR A 380 6.14 23.43 -2.40
N ASP A 381 5.17 23.99 -3.12
CA ASP A 381 3.93 24.52 -2.53
C ASP A 381 3.09 23.41 -1.89
N ARG A 382 3.09 22.22 -2.51
CA ARG A 382 2.37 21.06 -1.98
C ARG A 382 3.08 20.49 -0.75
N ALA A 383 4.41 20.43 -0.79
CA ALA A 383 5.23 20.07 0.37
C ALA A 383 5.02 21.04 1.55
N GLU A 384 5.00 22.35 1.30
CA GLU A 384 4.78 23.36 2.34
C GLU A 384 3.40 23.22 2.99
N ARG A 385 2.33 23.01 2.20
CA ARG A 385 0.99 22.76 2.74
C ARG A 385 0.94 21.57 3.69
N ALA A 386 1.58 20.45 3.32
CA ALA A 386 1.65 19.28 4.18
C ALA A 386 2.46 19.55 5.47
N LEU A 387 3.61 20.22 5.36
CA LEU A 387 4.44 20.60 6.52
C LEU A 387 3.71 21.54 7.48
N ALA A 388 2.84 22.42 6.98
CA ALA A 388 2.05 23.34 7.80
C ALA A 388 1.09 22.63 8.77
N GLN A 389 0.75 21.37 8.53
CA GLN A 389 -0.11 20.56 9.39
C GLN A 389 0.65 19.93 10.58
N PHE A 390 1.99 19.92 10.55
CA PHE A 390 2.80 19.20 11.55
C PHE A 390 2.69 19.77 12.97
N PRO A 391 2.70 21.10 13.19
CA PRO A 391 2.59 21.67 14.53
C PRO A 391 1.35 21.22 15.31
N ASP A 392 0.21 21.04 14.63
CA ASP A 392 -1.06 20.62 15.26
C ASP A 392 -1.02 19.18 15.77
N ARG A 393 -0.06 18.38 15.27
CA ARG A 393 0.19 17.00 15.67
C ARG A 393 1.26 16.88 16.76
N GLN A 394 1.77 18.01 17.27
CA GLN A 394 2.73 18.04 18.37
C GLN A 394 2.03 18.12 19.74
N LEU A 395 2.37 17.20 20.64
CA LEU A 395 1.94 17.26 22.04
C LEU A 395 2.67 18.40 22.78
N LYS A 396 2.08 18.85 23.89
CA LYS A 396 2.64 19.92 24.74
C LYS A 396 4.07 19.66 25.24
N ASN A 397 4.47 18.39 25.35
CA ASN A 397 5.82 17.98 25.78
C ASN A 397 6.86 18.00 24.64
N GLY A 398 6.46 18.32 23.41
CA GLY A 398 7.32 18.36 22.22
C GLY A 398 7.32 17.09 21.37
N TYR A 399 6.53 16.08 21.72
CA TYR A 399 6.42 14.85 20.92
C TYR A 399 5.50 15.07 19.70
N PHE A 400 6.02 14.87 18.50
CA PHE A 400 5.22 14.76 17.28
C PHE A 400 4.64 13.35 17.22
N ARG A 401 3.32 13.24 17.42
CA ARG A 401 2.66 11.94 17.60
C ARG A 401 1.69 11.63 16.47
N SER A 402 2.08 10.70 15.60
CA SER A 402 1.16 9.96 14.73
C SER A 402 0.67 8.68 15.42
N GLN A 403 1.59 7.83 15.88
CA GLN A 403 1.32 6.61 16.64
C GLN A 403 2.03 6.69 17.99
N GLU A 404 1.37 6.26 19.07
CA GLU A 404 2.01 6.29 20.39
C GLU A 404 3.14 5.24 20.48
N GLY A 405 4.36 5.67 20.78
CA GLY A 405 5.50 4.77 20.95
C GLY A 405 6.53 4.81 19.84
N GLU A 406 6.25 5.53 18.75
CA GLU A 406 7.10 5.73 17.57
C GLU A 406 8.09 6.88 17.81
N TRP A 407 9.38 6.57 18.03
CA TRP A 407 10.36 7.55 18.53
C TRP A 407 11.17 8.26 17.43
N ASP A 408 11.23 7.70 16.23
CA ASP A 408 11.81 8.28 15.00
C ASP A 408 11.10 9.56 14.54
N ALA A 409 9.77 9.66 14.73
CA ALA A 409 8.93 10.76 14.24
C ALA A 409 9.49 12.18 14.49
N ASN A 410 9.99 12.46 15.70
CA ASN A 410 10.59 13.77 16.00
C ASN A 410 11.84 14.03 15.16
N GLY A 411 12.66 13.00 14.95
CA GLY A 411 13.86 13.09 14.13
C GLY A 411 13.56 13.42 12.69
N GLU A 412 12.59 12.71 12.12
CA GLU A 412 12.12 12.85 10.74
C GLU A 412 11.51 14.22 10.46
N VAL A 413 10.63 14.70 11.36
CA VAL A 413 10.02 16.03 11.28
C VAL A 413 11.08 17.13 11.21
N LEU A 414 12.05 17.09 12.11
CA LEU A 414 13.13 18.08 12.16
C LEU A 414 14.00 18.02 10.90
N TRP A 415 14.30 16.81 10.43
CA TRP A 415 15.04 16.60 9.20
C TRP A 415 14.31 17.15 7.98
N ILE A 416 13.02 16.83 7.80
CA ILE A 416 12.28 17.26 6.61
C ILE A 416 12.04 18.78 6.60
N LEU A 417 11.84 19.42 7.76
CA LEU A 417 11.77 20.89 7.87
C LEU A 417 13.09 21.54 7.45
N LYS A 418 14.23 20.96 7.83
CA LYS A 418 15.53 21.43 7.32
C LYS A 418 15.66 21.23 5.81
N ARG A 419 15.26 20.06 5.29
CA ARG A 419 15.29 19.79 3.85
C ARG A 419 14.43 20.78 3.05
N TYR A 420 13.27 21.15 3.57
CA TYR A 420 12.43 22.21 3.00
C TYR A 420 13.21 23.53 2.90
N HIS A 421 13.82 23.97 4.01
CA HIS A 421 14.62 25.19 4.03
C HIS A 421 15.80 25.13 3.05
N GLU A 422 16.55 24.02 3.01
CA GLU A 422 17.70 23.84 2.12
C GLU A 422 17.34 23.82 0.63
N LEU A 423 16.22 23.18 0.27
CA LEU A 423 15.81 23.00 -1.13
C LEU A 423 15.07 24.21 -1.69
N THR A 424 14.35 24.96 -0.85
CA THR A 424 13.58 26.13 -1.28
C THR A 424 14.31 27.45 -1.06
N GLY A 425 15.25 27.49 -0.12
CA GLY A 425 15.84 28.73 0.39
C GLY A 425 14.88 29.57 1.26
N THR A 426 13.63 29.13 1.43
CA THR A 426 12.62 29.83 2.22
C THR A 426 12.91 29.63 3.71
N PRO A 427 12.98 30.70 4.52
CA PRO A 427 13.12 30.56 5.97
C PRO A 427 11.89 29.88 6.57
N LEU A 428 12.07 29.11 7.64
CA LEU A 428 10.93 28.53 8.36
C LEU A 428 10.07 29.64 8.96
N PRO A 429 8.73 29.56 8.87
CA PRO A 429 7.83 30.49 9.55
C PRO A 429 8.15 30.61 11.04
N ASP A 430 8.05 31.81 11.59
CA ASP A 430 8.33 32.08 13.02
C ASP A 430 7.48 31.19 13.95
N SER A 431 6.25 30.88 13.54
CA SER A 431 5.35 29.98 14.26
C SER A 431 5.87 28.54 14.36
N TRP A 432 6.81 28.12 13.50
CA TRP A 432 7.39 26.78 13.51
C TRP A 432 8.65 26.68 14.36
N HIS A 433 9.27 27.81 14.74
CA HIS A 433 10.51 27.80 15.53
C HIS A 433 10.29 27.14 16.90
N GLU A 434 9.22 27.49 17.62
CA GLU A 434 8.92 26.87 18.92
C GLU A 434 8.63 25.36 18.79
N PRO A 435 7.78 24.87 17.86
CA PRO A 435 7.62 23.45 17.58
C PRO A 435 8.95 22.71 17.30
N VAL A 436 9.83 23.28 16.47
CA VAL A 436 11.16 22.69 16.17
C VAL A 436 12.00 22.57 17.44
N ALA A 437 12.10 23.65 18.23
CA ALA A 437 12.87 23.65 19.47
C ALA A 437 12.32 22.65 20.50
N LYS A 438 10.99 22.56 20.64
CA LYS A 438 10.34 21.57 21.51
C LYS A 438 10.60 20.14 21.02
N GLY A 439 10.55 19.91 19.71
CA GLY A 439 10.83 18.61 19.11
C GLY A 439 12.24 18.13 19.42
N ALA A 440 13.23 19.00 19.24
CA ALA A 440 14.64 18.70 19.53
C ALA A 440 14.87 18.43 21.02
N ARG A 441 14.34 19.28 21.91
CA ARG A 441 14.46 19.08 23.37
C ARG A 441 13.73 17.83 23.85
N TRP A 442 12.64 17.44 23.19
CA TRP A 442 11.96 16.18 23.48
C TRP A 442 12.89 15.00 23.20
N ILE A 443 13.62 14.98 22.07
CA ILE A 443 14.59 13.91 21.77
C ILE A 443 15.63 13.82 22.89
N LEU A 444 16.22 14.95 23.30
CA LEU A 444 17.21 14.98 24.38
C LEU A 444 16.67 14.41 25.69
N LYS A 445 15.41 14.73 26.02
CA LYS A 445 14.77 14.30 27.26
C LYS A 445 14.28 12.85 27.23
N LYS A 446 13.86 12.35 26.06
CA LYS A 446 13.29 11.00 25.92
C LYS A 446 14.36 9.92 26.02
N ARG A 447 15.61 10.23 25.65
CA ARG A 447 16.76 9.31 25.80
C ARG A 447 16.89 8.80 27.24
N LEU A 448 17.30 7.55 27.36
CA LEU A 448 17.64 6.91 28.61
C LEU A 448 18.87 7.56 29.25
N SER A 449 19.03 7.35 30.55
CA SER A 449 20.19 7.86 31.27
C SER A 449 21.48 7.29 30.68
N ASP A 450 22.47 8.16 30.46
CA ASP A 450 23.84 7.75 30.10
C ASP A 450 24.52 6.95 31.24
N HIS A 451 23.96 6.94 32.45
CA HIS A 451 24.48 6.22 33.63
C HIS A 451 23.85 4.83 33.82
N LEU A 452 23.02 4.38 32.88
CA LEU A 452 22.41 3.06 32.95
C LEU A 452 23.47 1.97 32.71
N GLU A 453 23.52 0.93 33.54
CA GLU A 453 24.43 -0.21 33.35
C GLU A 453 23.86 -1.25 32.37
N GLN A 454 23.39 -0.79 31.20
CA GLN A 454 22.81 -1.63 30.16
C GLN A 454 23.29 -1.17 28.77
N PRO A 455 23.30 -2.06 27.75
CA PRO A 455 23.79 -1.73 26.40
C PRO A 455 23.11 -0.52 25.74
N HIS A 456 21.87 -0.20 26.13
CA HIS A 456 21.07 0.89 25.56
C HIS A 456 21.14 2.20 26.37
N ALA A 457 22.15 2.36 27.24
CA ALA A 457 22.38 3.60 27.96
C ALA A 457 22.55 4.78 26.99
N GLY A 458 21.83 5.88 27.23
CA GLY A 458 21.87 7.05 26.37
C GLY A 458 21.14 6.91 25.02
N LEU A 459 20.48 5.78 24.74
CA LEU A 459 19.64 5.58 23.55
C LEU A 459 18.18 5.97 23.82
N LEU A 460 17.34 5.98 22.79
CA LEU A 460 15.90 6.01 22.97
C LEU A 460 15.43 4.71 23.67
N PRO A 461 14.41 4.79 24.52
CA PRO A 461 13.88 3.61 25.20
C PRO A 461 13.18 2.68 24.19
N ALA A 462 12.93 1.43 24.60
CA ALA A 462 12.15 0.53 23.78
C ALA A 462 10.79 1.13 23.41
N GLY A 463 10.43 0.99 22.14
CA GLY A 463 9.25 1.63 21.56
C GLY A 463 8.68 0.81 20.43
N PHE A 464 7.52 1.24 19.96
CA PHE A 464 6.94 0.74 18.73
C PHE A 464 7.71 1.34 17.56
N SER A 465 8.03 0.55 16.54
CA SER A 465 8.53 1.11 15.30
C SER A 465 7.76 0.61 14.09
N ALA A 466 7.38 1.60 13.30
CA ALA A 466 6.77 1.49 12.01
C ALA A 466 7.58 0.65 11.02
N GLU A 467 8.91 0.70 11.12
CA GLU A 467 9.83 0.07 10.15
C GLU A 467 9.89 -1.45 10.27
N HIS A 468 9.58 -1.98 11.45
CA HIS A 468 9.60 -3.41 11.73
C HIS A 468 8.20 -3.98 12.00
N LEU A 469 7.19 -3.14 12.31
CA LEU A 469 5.82 -3.53 12.73
C LEU A 469 5.78 -4.71 13.72
N GLY A 470 6.88 -4.91 14.44
CA GLY A 470 7.14 -6.02 15.34
C GLY A 470 6.89 -5.64 16.80
N PRO A 471 7.37 -6.45 17.76
CA PRO A 471 7.26 -6.12 19.17
C PRO A 471 8.02 -4.82 19.49
N ASN A 472 7.68 -4.19 20.60
CA ASN A 472 8.41 -3.00 21.03
C ASN A 472 9.84 -3.38 21.45
N ASP A 473 10.83 -2.69 20.91
CA ASP A 473 12.25 -2.98 21.17
C ASP A 473 13.10 -1.70 21.02
N TYR A 474 14.40 -1.82 21.27
CA TYR A 474 15.39 -0.77 21.06
C TYR A 474 15.82 -0.75 19.59
N TYR A 475 15.35 0.26 18.86
CA TYR A 475 15.57 0.37 17.44
C TYR A 475 16.63 1.42 17.10
N TYR A 476 17.76 0.98 16.54
CA TYR A 476 18.83 1.91 16.17
C TYR A 476 18.42 2.91 15.09
N TRP A 477 17.46 2.59 14.22
CA TRP A 477 16.96 3.56 13.23
C TRP A 477 16.22 4.72 13.90
N ASP A 478 15.49 4.50 15.00
CA ASP A 478 14.91 5.57 15.81
C ASP A 478 16.01 6.47 16.36
N ASP A 479 17.10 5.88 16.84
CA ASP A 479 18.26 6.63 17.34
C ASP A 479 18.94 7.44 16.23
N PHE A 480 19.11 6.85 15.03
CA PHE A 480 19.70 7.55 13.88
C PHE A 480 18.83 8.72 13.44
N TRP A 481 17.51 8.56 13.41
CA TRP A 481 16.58 9.66 13.15
C TRP A 481 16.67 10.74 14.24
N GLY A 482 16.72 10.34 15.51
CA GLY A 482 16.90 11.28 16.62
C GLY A 482 18.20 12.10 16.49
N ILE A 483 19.30 11.46 16.10
CA ILE A 483 20.58 12.14 15.81
C ILE A 483 20.44 13.09 14.62
N ALA A 484 19.84 12.63 13.52
CA ALA A 484 19.65 13.43 12.31
C ALA A 484 18.79 14.67 12.60
N GLY A 485 17.71 14.51 13.35
CA GLY A 485 16.83 15.59 13.75
C GLY A 485 17.50 16.61 14.67
N LEU A 486 18.33 16.17 15.63
CA LEU A 486 19.10 17.09 16.47
C LEU A 486 20.14 17.89 15.66
N ARG A 487 20.81 17.25 14.70
CA ARG A 487 21.70 17.98 13.77
C ARG A 487 20.93 18.97 12.93
N ALA A 488 19.76 18.56 12.42
CA ALA A 488 18.90 19.43 11.63
C ALA A 488 18.43 20.66 12.43
N ALA A 489 17.98 20.45 13.67
CA ALA A 489 17.59 21.54 14.55
C ALA A 489 18.77 22.45 14.92
N ALA A 490 19.98 21.90 15.13
CA ALA A 490 21.16 22.69 15.40
C ALA A 490 21.49 23.66 14.25
N ASP A 491 21.44 23.16 13.01
CA ASP A 491 21.69 23.95 11.80
C ASP A 491 20.62 25.04 11.62
N LEU A 492 19.33 24.67 11.73
CA LEU A 492 18.20 25.59 11.62
C LEU A 492 18.28 26.75 12.65
N PHE A 493 18.84 26.49 13.82
CA PHE A 493 18.92 27.47 14.91
C PHE A 493 20.23 28.26 14.94
N GLU A 494 21.19 28.00 14.04
CA GLU A 494 22.52 28.63 14.09
C GLU A 494 22.45 30.17 14.09
N SER A 495 21.56 30.73 13.28
CA SER A 495 21.33 32.18 13.17
C SER A 495 20.16 32.70 14.01
N LEU A 496 19.26 31.81 14.46
CA LEU A 496 18.03 32.18 15.19
C LEU A 496 18.24 32.25 16.71
N ASP A 497 18.87 31.23 17.29
CA ASP A 497 19.23 31.16 18.70
C ASP A 497 20.46 30.27 18.88
N LYS A 498 21.62 30.94 18.98
CA LYS A 498 22.92 30.28 19.09
C LYS A 498 23.01 29.34 20.29
N LYS A 499 22.31 29.64 21.39
CA LYS A 499 22.33 28.80 22.59
C LYS A 499 21.59 27.49 22.35
N ALA A 500 20.43 27.53 21.70
CA ALA A 500 19.70 26.34 21.32
C ALA A 500 20.47 25.52 20.27
N SER A 501 21.09 26.17 19.28
CA SER A 501 21.95 25.51 18.30
C SER A 501 23.11 24.73 18.96
N ASP A 502 23.78 25.33 19.94
CA ASP A 502 24.87 24.68 20.69
C ASP A 502 24.34 23.52 21.56
N GLU A 503 23.20 23.69 22.23
CA GLU A 503 22.50 22.63 22.99
C GLU A 503 22.25 21.40 22.11
N PHE A 504 21.65 21.60 20.93
CA PHE A 504 21.31 20.52 20.01
C PHE A 504 22.56 19.88 19.39
N THR A 505 23.59 20.66 19.08
CA THR A 505 24.88 20.16 18.60
C THR A 505 25.54 19.22 19.62
N VAL A 506 25.60 19.64 20.88
CA VAL A 506 26.16 18.82 21.97
C VAL A 506 25.33 17.55 22.16
N GLY A 507 24.00 17.69 22.17
CA GLY A 507 23.07 16.57 22.26
C GLY A 507 23.26 15.54 21.15
N ALA A 508 23.33 15.96 19.88
CA ALA A 508 23.54 15.09 18.73
C ALA A 508 24.87 14.31 18.83
N ARG A 509 25.94 14.97 19.29
CA ARG A 509 27.25 14.33 19.50
C ARG A 509 27.21 13.31 20.63
N ALA A 510 26.55 13.63 21.75
CA ALA A 510 26.38 12.69 22.85
C ALA A 510 25.57 11.46 22.42
N PHE A 511 24.48 11.68 21.70
CA PHE A 511 23.65 10.61 21.19
C PHE A 511 24.39 9.73 20.17
N SER A 512 25.13 10.33 19.24
CA SER A 512 25.98 9.57 18.29
C SER A 512 27.02 8.71 18.98
N ARG A 513 27.60 9.19 20.11
CA ARG A 513 28.53 8.38 20.90
C ARG A 513 27.84 7.20 21.56
N ALA A 514 26.64 7.38 22.11
CA ALA A 514 25.87 6.32 22.74
C ALA A 514 25.57 5.18 21.75
N VAL A 515 25.15 5.50 20.53
CA VAL A 515 24.92 4.50 19.46
C VAL A 515 26.20 3.75 19.08
N ALA A 516 27.36 4.42 19.10
CA ALA A 516 28.64 3.82 18.75
C ALA A 516 29.28 3.00 19.89
N LEU A 517 28.71 3.00 21.10
CA LEU A 517 29.24 2.19 22.20
C LEU A 517 28.99 0.71 21.89
N PRO A 518 30.01 -0.16 21.99
CA PRO A 518 29.79 -1.58 21.88
C PRO A 518 28.85 -2.03 23.01
N PRO A 519 27.92 -2.96 22.77
CA PRO A 519 27.08 -3.50 23.82
C PRO A 519 28.01 -4.04 24.91
N VAL A 520 27.90 -3.49 26.12
CA VAL A 520 28.75 -3.88 27.24
C VAL A 520 28.56 -5.37 27.46
N HIS A 521 29.57 -6.18 27.13
CA HIS A 521 29.63 -7.56 27.56
C HIS A 521 29.74 -7.56 29.08
N ASN A 522 28.60 -7.68 29.76
CA ASN A 522 28.55 -7.94 31.19
C ASN A 522 29.17 -9.31 31.45
N SER A 523 30.47 -9.32 31.75
CA SER A 523 31.29 -10.46 32.15
C SER A 523 30.97 -10.95 33.58
N HIS A 524 29.70 -10.90 33.99
CA HIS A 524 29.25 -11.33 35.33
C HIS A 524 28.29 -12.52 35.34
N HIS A 525 28.05 -13.19 34.20
CA HIS A 525 27.49 -14.54 34.18
C HIS A 525 28.46 -15.55 33.52
N GLN A 526 29.58 -15.82 34.19
CA GLN A 526 30.21 -17.14 34.08
C GLN A 526 29.46 -18.11 35.01
N SER A 527 28.34 -18.63 34.54
CA SER A 527 27.91 -19.98 34.94
C SER A 527 28.29 -20.91 33.79
N ALA A 528 29.18 -21.85 34.08
CA ALA A 528 29.73 -22.81 33.13
C ALA A 528 28.65 -23.50 32.29
N GLY A 529 28.69 -23.27 30.98
CA GLY A 529 27.88 -23.93 29.97
C GLY A 529 28.50 -23.65 28.61
N GLN A 530 28.98 -24.70 27.95
CA GLN A 530 29.75 -24.73 26.70
C GLN A 530 29.50 -23.54 25.74
N ALA A 531 30.54 -22.74 25.55
CA ALA A 531 30.62 -21.77 24.46
C ALA A 531 30.83 -22.52 23.14
N HIS A 532 29.78 -22.68 22.34
CA HIS A 532 29.94 -22.91 20.91
C HIS A 532 30.41 -21.60 20.27
N GLN A 533 31.70 -21.54 19.94
CA GLN A 533 32.29 -20.48 19.13
C GLN A 533 31.69 -20.54 17.71
N TYR A 534 30.69 -19.71 17.42
CA TYR A 534 30.46 -19.26 16.06
C TYR A 534 31.52 -18.19 15.75
N ARG A 535 32.62 -18.63 15.14
CA ARG A 535 33.64 -17.75 14.60
C ARG A 535 33.07 -17.13 13.31
N ALA A 536 32.58 -15.89 13.39
CA ALA A 536 32.27 -15.12 12.20
C ALA A 536 33.60 -14.71 11.54
N GLU A 537 34.08 -15.52 10.60
CA GLU A 537 35.18 -15.14 9.71
C GLU A 537 34.64 -14.21 8.61
N TYR A 538 34.49 -12.92 8.94
CA TYR A 538 34.49 -11.85 7.93
C TYR A 538 35.20 -10.63 8.52
N PRO A 539 36.47 -10.38 8.15
CA PRO A 539 37.13 -9.14 8.52
C PRO A 539 36.50 -7.97 7.74
N PHE A 540 35.85 -7.06 8.45
CA PHE A 540 35.49 -5.74 7.93
C PHE A 540 36.77 -4.92 7.79
N GLU A 541 37.29 -4.78 6.56
CA GLU A 541 38.29 -3.76 6.24
C GLU A 541 37.58 -2.42 5.96
N PRO A 542 37.92 -1.34 6.69
CA PRO A 542 37.43 -0.01 6.36
C PRO A 542 38.21 0.49 5.14
N HIS A 543 37.52 1.06 4.15
CA HIS A 543 38.04 1.51 2.84
C HIS A 543 37.90 0.51 1.67
N ARG A 544 36.67 0.12 1.34
CA ARG A 544 36.30 -0.22 -0.04
C ARG A 544 35.11 0.63 -0.49
N THR A 545 35.33 1.41 -1.54
CA THR A 545 34.30 2.21 -2.23
C THR A 545 33.26 1.26 -2.82
N LEU A 546 32.01 1.41 -2.37
CA LEU A 546 30.88 0.54 -2.70
C LEU A 546 30.30 0.94 -4.06
N LEU A 547 31.05 0.74 -5.16
CA LEU A 547 30.58 1.13 -6.51
C LEU A 547 30.96 0.19 -7.68
N GLU A 548 31.56 -0.97 -7.44
CA GLU A 548 31.82 -1.94 -8.53
C GLU A 548 31.31 -3.33 -8.12
N GLY A 549 30.14 -3.72 -8.64
CA GLY A 549 29.61 -5.08 -8.46
C GLY A 549 28.09 -5.26 -8.54
N ILE A 550 27.29 -4.19 -8.67
CA ILE A 550 25.84 -4.33 -8.86
C ILE A 550 25.55 -4.42 -10.36
N GLN A 551 25.35 -5.64 -10.86
CA GLN A 551 24.60 -5.80 -12.10
C GLN A 551 23.12 -5.49 -11.82
N PRO A 552 22.43 -4.73 -12.70
CA PRO A 552 21.04 -4.39 -12.47
C PRO A 552 20.18 -5.66 -12.49
N ALA A 553 19.49 -5.93 -11.38
CA ALA A 553 18.45 -6.94 -11.34
C ALA A 553 17.34 -6.54 -12.32
N ARG A 554 17.03 -7.41 -13.29
CA ARG A 554 15.84 -7.27 -14.12
C ARG A 554 14.62 -7.46 -13.21
N VAL A 555 13.76 -6.44 -13.16
CA VAL A 555 12.42 -6.55 -12.60
C VAL A 555 11.62 -7.44 -13.54
N GLY A 556 11.19 -8.63 -13.10
CA GLY A 556 10.28 -9.47 -13.90
C GLY A 556 10.39 -10.98 -13.78
N GLU A 557 11.24 -11.57 -12.92
CA GLU A 557 11.19 -13.02 -12.65
C GLU A 557 11.42 -13.28 -11.16
N GLN A 558 10.38 -13.73 -10.44
CA GLN A 558 10.57 -14.42 -9.18
C GLN A 558 11.18 -15.80 -9.49
N PRO A 559 12.31 -16.19 -8.87
CA PRO A 559 12.83 -17.53 -9.05
C PRO A 559 11.82 -18.55 -8.53
N GLY A 560 11.40 -19.48 -9.40
CA GLY A 560 10.54 -20.59 -9.04
C GLY A 560 11.14 -21.38 -7.87
N HIS A 561 10.33 -21.65 -6.85
CA HIS A 561 10.68 -22.47 -5.70
C HIS A 561 10.77 -23.96 -6.09
N HIS A 562 11.78 -24.29 -6.88
CA HIS A 562 12.39 -25.63 -6.96
C HIS A 562 13.90 -25.47 -7.18
N GLN A 563 14.59 -24.85 -6.22
CA GLN A 563 16.04 -24.99 -6.07
C GLN A 563 16.37 -25.16 -4.60
N VAL A 564 16.52 -26.43 -4.20
CA VAL A 564 17.27 -26.82 -3.00
C VAL A 564 18.74 -26.51 -3.29
N PRO A 565 19.48 -25.78 -2.45
CA PRO A 565 20.92 -25.63 -2.63
C PRO A 565 21.60 -27.00 -2.47
N ALA A 566 22.12 -27.54 -3.57
CA ALA A 566 23.05 -28.66 -3.54
C ALA A 566 24.40 -28.14 -3.01
N GLY A 567 24.80 -28.55 -1.82
CA GLY A 567 26.09 -28.18 -1.25
C GLY A 567 26.19 -28.35 0.26
N ILE A 568 25.89 -29.55 0.79
CA ILE A 568 26.41 -29.97 2.10
C ILE A 568 27.06 -31.34 1.88
N ASP A 569 28.38 -31.36 2.01
CA ASP A 569 29.20 -32.56 1.98
C ASP A 569 28.75 -33.52 3.08
N ASN A 570 28.54 -34.76 2.65
CA ASN A 570 28.02 -35.86 3.45
C ASN A 570 29.17 -36.47 4.28
N GLN A 571 29.60 -35.78 5.34
CA GLN A 571 30.51 -36.33 6.35
C GLN A 571 30.11 -35.85 7.75
N CYS A 572 29.12 -36.53 8.34
CA CYS A 572 29.03 -36.86 9.76
C CYS A 572 27.70 -37.59 9.99
N GLY A 573 27.70 -38.90 9.69
CA GLY A 573 26.62 -39.80 10.11
C GLY A 573 26.71 -40.06 11.61
N GLY A 574 25.70 -39.64 12.35
CA GLY A 574 25.52 -39.95 13.77
C GLY A 574 24.65 -38.89 14.44
N CYS A 575 23.58 -39.32 15.11
CA CYS A 575 22.66 -38.53 15.97
C CYS A 575 21.34 -38.01 15.38
N ILE A 576 20.73 -38.70 14.40
CA ILE A 576 19.26 -38.63 14.17
C ILE A 576 18.63 -39.96 14.61
N THR A 577 18.75 -40.25 15.89
CA THR A 577 18.09 -41.41 16.52
C THR A 577 17.74 -41.10 17.97
N GLU A 578 17.27 -39.87 18.25
CA GLU A 578 16.91 -39.52 19.64
C GLU A 578 15.94 -38.34 19.77
N PHE A 579 14.93 -38.20 18.90
CA PHE A 579 13.80 -37.26 19.17
C PHE A 579 12.43 -37.73 18.63
N GLY A 580 12.27 -39.05 18.42
CA GLY A 580 11.03 -39.67 17.92
C GLY A 580 10.17 -40.36 18.99
N GLN A 581 10.41 -40.13 20.28
CA GLN A 581 9.66 -40.76 21.39
C GLN A 581 9.09 -39.71 22.35
N GLN A 582 8.27 -38.79 21.86
CA GLN A 582 7.41 -37.97 22.73
C GLN A 582 6.18 -37.42 22.00
N ALA A 583 5.48 -38.30 21.26
CA ALA A 583 4.11 -38.06 20.83
C ALA A 583 3.42 -39.41 20.64
N GLY A 584 2.89 -39.97 21.73
CA GLY A 584 2.20 -41.25 21.69
C GLY A 584 0.83 -41.12 21.02
N VAL A 585 0.71 -41.66 19.80
CA VAL A 585 -0.54 -42.20 19.25
C VAL A 585 -0.19 -43.43 18.40
N GLY A 586 -0.80 -44.57 18.76
CA GLY A 586 -0.44 -45.89 18.25
C GLY A 586 -0.87 -46.16 16.82
N ALA A 587 0.00 -46.88 16.09
CA ALA A 587 -0.31 -47.51 14.83
C ALA A 587 -1.21 -48.74 15.06
N ASN A 588 -2.39 -48.76 14.44
CA ASN A 588 -3.04 -49.94 13.87
C ASN A 588 -4.35 -49.52 13.19
N HIS A 589 -4.57 -50.04 11.97
CA HIS A 589 -5.62 -49.69 10.98
C HIS A 589 -5.29 -48.42 10.19
N LEU A 590 -4.91 -48.47 8.91
CA LEU A 590 -5.49 -49.24 7.81
C LEU A 590 -4.38 -49.67 6.84
N ALA A 591 -4.27 -50.97 6.63
CA ALA A 591 -3.70 -51.57 5.43
C ALA A 591 -4.86 -52.29 4.74
N GLU A 592 -5.38 -51.72 3.65
CA GLU A 592 -6.06 -52.49 2.61
C GLU A 592 -5.60 -51.96 1.24
N GLN A 593 -5.41 -52.91 0.35
CA GLN A 593 -4.59 -52.91 -0.85
C GLN A 593 -5.35 -52.42 -2.10
N GLY A 594 -4.57 -52.16 -3.17
CA GLY A 594 -5.00 -52.20 -4.57
C GLY A 594 -4.21 -51.21 -5.44
N GLN A 595 -2.96 -51.50 -5.81
CA GLN A 595 -2.50 -52.12 -7.09
C GLN A 595 -2.81 -51.30 -8.36
N GLU A 596 -1.74 -50.74 -8.97
CA GLU A 596 -1.21 -51.02 -10.35
C GLU A 596 -1.89 -50.13 -11.42
N GLU A 597 -1.20 -49.51 -12.40
CA GLU A 597 -0.17 -50.00 -13.31
C GLU A 597 0.84 -48.91 -13.75
N HIS A 598 2.02 -49.38 -14.17
CA HIS A 598 3.10 -48.66 -14.85
C HIS A 598 2.81 -48.38 -16.33
N GLY A 599 3.38 -47.29 -16.86
CA GLY A 599 3.63 -47.09 -18.29
C GLY A 599 4.98 -46.41 -18.52
N ASP A 600 5.97 -47.20 -18.93
CA ASP A 600 7.31 -46.80 -19.38
C ASP A 600 7.28 -45.87 -20.62
N PHE A 601 8.28 -44.99 -20.79
CA PHE A 601 9.26 -45.11 -21.90
C PHE A 601 10.37 -44.03 -21.85
N ARG A 602 11.56 -44.47 -22.31
CA ARG A 602 12.91 -43.89 -22.27
C ARG A 602 13.17 -42.78 -23.29
N VAL A 603 14.11 -41.88 -22.97
CA VAL A 603 14.78 -40.97 -23.94
C VAL A 603 16.10 -41.61 -24.42
N GLN A 604 16.29 -41.70 -25.73
CA GLN A 604 17.54 -42.05 -26.41
C GLN A 604 18.24 -40.78 -26.90
N GLU A 605 19.56 -40.69 -26.72
CA GLU A 605 20.45 -39.78 -27.44
C GLU A 605 20.98 -40.46 -28.72
N GLY A 606 21.15 -39.69 -29.79
CA GLY A 606 21.83 -40.13 -31.01
C GLY A 606 21.80 -39.14 -32.19
N ASP A 607 22.98 -38.58 -32.45
CA ASP A 607 23.61 -38.24 -33.74
C ASP A 607 23.49 -36.87 -34.44
N GLN A 608 24.66 -36.46 -34.94
CA GLN A 608 25.12 -35.20 -35.53
C GLN A 608 25.10 -35.19 -37.09
N GLU A 609 25.37 -34.00 -37.64
CA GLU A 609 25.75 -33.61 -39.04
C GLU A 609 24.58 -33.38 -40.03
N ALA A 610 24.55 -32.36 -40.92
CA ALA A 610 25.59 -31.54 -41.57
C ALA A 610 25.10 -30.14 -42.05
N ILE A 611 26.07 -29.30 -42.42
CA ILE A 611 26.11 -27.86 -42.81
C ILE A 611 25.88 -27.66 -44.35
N PRO A 612 25.43 -26.50 -44.91
CA PRO A 612 26.35 -25.45 -45.44
C PRO A 612 25.95 -23.95 -45.32
N ARG A 613 26.90 -23.19 -44.72
CA ARG A 613 27.45 -21.82 -44.96
C ARG A 613 26.78 -20.79 -45.90
N CYS A 614 26.75 -19.51 -45.45
CA CYS A 614 27.58 -18.37 -45.95
C CYS A 614 27.32 -17.05 -45.15
N THR A 615 28.27 -16.62 -44.30
CA THR A 615 29.12 -15.39 -44.38
C THR A 615 28.45 -14.01 -44.24
N PHE A 616 28.83 -13.22 -43.22
CA PHE A 616 29.50 -11.90 -43.40
C PHE A 616 30.22 -11.42 -42.11
N THR A 617 31.53 -11.16 -42.29
CA THR A 617 32.54 -10.31 -41.61
C THR A 617 32.38 -9.82 -40.16
N GLY A 618 33.43 -10.07 -39.37
CA GLY A 618 33.71 -9.42 -38.09
C GLY A 618 34.55 -8.14 -38.19
N GLY A 619 34.49 -7.34 -37.12
CA GLY A 619 35.38 -6.23 -36.83
C GLY A 619 35.63 -6.15 -35.32
N ARG A 620 36.89 -6.34 -34.91
CA ARG A 620 37.38 -6.19 -33.53
C ARG A 620 37.33 -4.72 -33.11
N PHE A 621 36.92 -4.43 -31.88
CA PHE A 621 37.34 -3.21 -31.19
C PHE A 621 37.92 -3.51 -29.81
N SER A 622 39.16 -3.04 -29.67
CA SER A 622 40.02 -3.01 -28.51
C SER A 622 39.45 -2.14 -27.39
N GLN A 623 39.58 -2.64 -26.16
CA GLN A 623 39.41 -1.89 -24.93
C GLN A 623 40.39 -0.72 -24.87
N PHE A 624 39.87 0.49 -24.72
CA PHE A 624 40.59 1.62 -24.13
C PHE A 624 39.87 2.00 -22.83
N ILE A 625 40.56 1.82 -21.72
CA ILE A 625 40.19 2.34 -20.41
C ILE A 625 40.69 3.79 -20.37
N VAL A 626 39.78 4.75 -20.24
CA VAL A 626 40.11 6.11 -19.80
C VAL A 626 39.47 6.30 -18.43
N ALA A 627 40.31 6.26 -17.40
CA ALA A 627 39.97 6.71 -16.06
C ALA A 627 39.95 8.24 -16.03
N ALA A 628 38.82 8.84 -15.65
CA ALA A 628 38.75 10.24 -15.29
C ALA A 628 38.31 10.33 -13.82
N GLY A 629 39.26 10.73 -12.97
CA GLY A 629 39.06 10.92 -11.54
C GLY A 629 38.21 12.15 -11.24
N PHE A 630 37.31 12.00 -10.27
CA PHE A 630 36.56 13.11 -9.67
C PHE A 630 37.51 14.03 -8.90
N CYS A 631 37.54 15.31 -9.28
CA CYS A 631 38.15 16.37 -8.49
C CYS A 631 37.03 17.20 -7.83
N GLN A 632 37.11 17.35 -6.51
CA GLN A 632 36.29 18.25 -5.71
C GLN A 632 36.69 19.71 -5.99
N GLN A 633 35.74 20.57 -6.37
CA GLN A 633 35.60 21.97 -5.94
C GLN A 633 34.31 22.61 -6.51
N PRO A 634 33.67 23.58 -5.80
CA PRO A 634 32.36 24.10 -6.14
C PRO A 634 32.43 25.25 -7.18
N LEU A 635 31.53 25.23 -8.16
CA LEU A 635 31.30 26.34 -9.08
C LEU A 635 30.19 27.25 -8.55
N TYR A 636 30.57 28.47 -8.13
CA TYR A 636 29.65 29.58 -7.91
C TYR A 636 29.25 30.20 -9.25
N ALA A 637 27.94 30.34 -9.52
CA ALA A 637 27.43 31.14 -10.62
C ALA A 637 27.19 32.60 -10.15
N GLN A 638 27.74 33.58 -10.87
CA GLN A 638 27.38 35.00 -10.71
C GLN A 638 26.28 35.42 -11.69
N PRO A 639 25.39 36.35 -11.31
CA PRO A 639 24.30 36.82 -12.17
C PRO A 639 24.78 37.87 -13.17
N GLY A 640 24.55 37.62 -14.47
CA GLY A 640 24.81 38.57 -15.55
C GLY A 640 23.67 39.56 -15.73
N GLN A 641 23.98 40.86 -15.66
CA GLN A 641 23.11 41.96 -16.06
C GLN A 641 22.87 41.96 -17.58
N ILE A 642 21.63 42.21 -18.01
CA ILE A 642 21.33 42.60 -19.40
C ILE A 642 20.68 43.99 -19.38
N SER A 643 21.45 44.97 -19.82
CA SER A 643 20.99 46.30 -20.24
C SER A 643 20.57 46.27 -21.71
N GLY A 644 19.39 46.81 -22.03
CA GLY A 644 18.85 46.85 -23.39
C GLY A 644 19.47 47.91 -24.31
N THR A 645 19.17 47.83 -25.61
CA THR A 645 18.51 48.87 -26.44
C THR A 645 18.49 48.52 -27.95
N THR A 646 17.26 48.30 -28.47
CA THR A 646 16.64 48.89 -29.70
C THR A 646 17.12 48.49 -31.14
N PRO A 647 16.38 48.84 -32.23
CA PRO A 647 15.58 47.88 -33.01
C PRO A 647 15.89 47.89 -34.53
N LEU A 648 15.24 47.04 -35.34
CA LEU A 648 15.04 47.30 -36.77
C LEU A 648 13.76 46.64 -37.31
N GLN A 649 12.98 47.48 -38.00
CA GLN A 649 11.72 47.19 -38.71
C GLN A 649 11.96 46.45 -40.03
N ASN A 650 10.91 45.72 -40.47
CA ASN A 650 10.34 45.60 -41.83
C ASN A 650 9.79 44.17 -42.01
N GLY A 651 8.62 43.89 -42.58
CA GLY A 651 7.61 44.70 -43.23
C GLY A 651 6.40 43.80 -43.58
N LYS A 652 5.24 44.41 -43.81
CA LYS A 652 4.05 43.77 -44.38
C LYS A 652 4.21 43.61 -45.91
N GLY A 653 3.65 42.54 -46.48
CA GLY A 653 3.43 42.38 -47.92
C GLY A 653 2.68 41.08 -48.19
N GLY A 654 1.56 41.13 -48.90
CA GLY A 654 0.59 40.04 -49.00
C GLY A 654 0.91 38.97 -50.04
N GLY A 655 0.07 37.94 -50.04
CA GLY A 655 0.11 36.75 -50.89
C GLY A 655 -0.79 35.69 -50.31
#